data_AF-A0A835WGY5-F1
#
_entry.id   AF-A0A835WGY5-F1
#
_cell.length_a   1.000
_cell.length_b   1.000
_cell.length_c   1.000
_cell.angle_alpha   90.00
_cell.angle_beta   90.00
_cell.angle_gamma   90.00
#
_symmetry.space_group_name_H-M   'P 1'
#
loop_
_entity.id
_entity.type
_entity.pdbx_description
1 polymer ?
#
loop_
_entity_poly.entity_id
_entity_poly.type
_entity_poly.pdbx_seq_one_letter_code
_entity_poly.pdbx_strand_id
1 'polypeptide(L)'
;MLGRTFTRHVNSGAKLHAGGWRAALRHGGRRQFASGRAGAGAPPSGGGGGGPPRGPVGVGVSGPDGGGDGAGASAPLWWRGLHVCAGVAVATGVSVAALPSALSTQWGLQQAMELINQRMPGRVEVAEAQLSWSGGNELSCVKVYDSPRGGQILLHLNKVSTAASLWQLLTGSRGFNLIISKPWINAIYDTRVGDFKLITWAEKVGLLNAPPPPPSSSQQPSRQQPHQGQAAAGSSASSGAASAAASAAAHGKPGDQGPGAQKPGGLVEVLGRINSKMDLSADVRLGRLNLVVADAMLLVPEEVRQILGPSVHITGAIGEQCLREWAEEVGEDASWALGAATSPTSSRAAGGAAASVASVSQAGPEAVAVRPPAEVLRRPRDYKPGVMQVNSAHLVGEMRLWDGPDHTLLHQPATARLDLTPALTRLGLAAANPLLDAVVTVQGGAGGAGGRLSASFSPDGGRLPYQAATVEMAPVTLALGPASNLVQLLSDLGLRGLTGRGASPGASFVSLSRMSVHFTRGGELRTQRVDMRLGGSTSSSTSSSVGTGSHASSTSTNASSDSAPAPGAGAGAGSAAPESSAGASVAAPAPAPAPAATLPAEPAGSGGVRLAVWGRADLMTDSLDFTVGVAPGPLLTALGLPSGERQPASTEADAAAAPSSSSTGGSSRDLTLLPEGYMVLVPVTGPTSAPRYDVAGAAMRLGQLGARQKAAQWAERRQRKEGHEREGHERGDGHDGDGGGSVRRGLAAGLGALVNAVAPPQELVAAIDTVLQEDLRRVPPPLPPLPSGRSVA
;
A
#
# COMPACT_ATOMS: atom_id res chain seq x y z
N MET A 1 -16.13 8.14 -53.21
CA MET A 1 -17.50 8.59 -53.53
C MET A 1 -18.20 8.97 -52.24
N LEU A 2 -18.83 10.14 -52.26
CA LEU A 2 -19.22 10.97 -51.13
C LEU A 2 -20.60 10.63 -50.52
N GLY A 3 -20.76 10.98 -49.24
CA GLY A 3 -22.05 11.26 -48.58
C GLY A 3 -21.87 11.45 -47.06
N ARG A 4 -21.52 12.64 -46.52
CA ARG A 4 -22.39 13.79 -46.13
C ARG A 4 -23.47 13.42 -45.10
N THR A 5 -23.75 14.12 -43.99
CA THR A 5 -23.25 15.30 -43.23
C THR A 5 -24.29 15.52 -42.11
N PHE A 6 -23.90 15.92 -40.89
CA PHE A 6 -24.31 17.18 -40.21
C PHE A 6 -24.01 17.17 -38.69
N THR A 7 -23.02 17.98 -38.32
CA THR A 7 -22.75 18.48 -36.96
C THR A 7 -23.50 19.80 -36.75
N ARG A 8 -24.03 20.03 -35.54
CA ARG A 8 -24.49 21.36 -35.08
C ARG A 8 -23.73 21.73 -33.81
N HIS A 9 -22.80 22.69 -33.96
CA HIS A 9 -22.18 23.45 -32.87
C HIS A 9 -23.18 24.47 -32.31
N VAL A 10 -23.17 24.67 -30.99
CA VAL A 10 -23.57 25.94 -30.38
C VAL A 10 -22.38 26.43 -29.55
N ASN A 11 -21.92 27.61 -29.92
CA ASN A 11 -20.83 28.38 -29.33
C ASN A 11 -21.46 29.72 -28.91
N SER A 12 -21.30 30.13 -27.66
CA SER A 12 -21.54 31.51 -27.25
C SER A 12 -20.61 31.87 -26.09
N GLY A 13 -19.36 32.18 -26.45
CA GLY A 13 -18.48 33.01 -25.63
C GLY A 13 -18.85 34.48 -25.80
N ALA A 14 -19.15 35.16 -24.69
CA ALA A 14 -19.14 36.62 -24.60
C ALA A 14 -17.95 37.03 -23.72
N LYS A 15 -16.97 37.68 -24.35
CA LYS A 15 -15.86 38.40 -23.71
C LYS A 15 -16.38 39.72 -23.15
N LEU A 16 -16.00 40.07 -21.92
CA LEU A 16 -15.85 41.46 -21.48
C LEU A 16 -14.55 41.60 -20.69
N HIS A 17 -13.73 42.56 -21.12
CA HIS A 17 -12.44 42.91 -20.57
C HIS A 17 -12.57 43.98 -19.48
N ALA A 18 -11.66 43.89 -18.51
CA ALA A 18 -10.92 44.97 -17.84
C ALA A 18 -11.62 45.94 -16.87
N GLY A 19 -10.94 46.20 -15.75
CA GLY A 19 -11.07 47.43 -14.97
C GLY A 19 -10.95 47.21 -13.47
N GLY A 20 -9.96 47.83 -12.82
CA GLY A 20 -9.74 47.81 -11.37
C GLY A 20 -10.92 48.33 -10.55
N TRP A 21 -10.89 48.23 -9.22
CA TRP A 21 -10.51 49.37 -8.36
C TRP A 21 -10.11 48.89 -6.96
N ARG A 22 -9.14 49.58 -6.37
CA ARG A 22 -8.73 49.49 -4.95
C ARG A 22 -9.57 50.46 -4.09
N ALA A 23 -9.71 50.06 -2.82
CA ALA A 23 -9.67 50.87 -1.58
C ALA A 23 -10.93 51.59 -1.05
N ALA A 24 -10.93 51.64 0.29
CA ALA A 24 -11.73 52.45 1.23
C ALA A 24 -13.15 51.93 1.54
N LEU A 25 -13.64 51.78 2.80
CA LEU A 25 -13.24 52.36 4.09
C LEU A 25 -13.77 51.51 5.27
N ARG A 26 -13.09 51.68 6.42
CA ARG A 26 -13.38 51.16 7.76
C ARG A 26 -14.51 51.93 8.48
N HIS A 27 -14.88 51.35 9.63
CA HIS A 27 -15.71 51.82 10.76
C HIS A 27 -17.20 51.52 10.61
N GLY A 28 -17.87 50.79 11.51
CA GLY A 28 -17.60 50.50 12.91
C GLY A 28 -18.74 51.08 13.75
N GLY A 29 -19.48 50.25 14.49
CA GLY A 29 -20.46 50.77 15.45
C GLY A 29 -21.59 49.83 15.82
N ARG A 30 -21.44 49.20 16.99
CA ARG A 30 -22.50 48.74 17.89
C ARG A 30 -23.76 49.63 17.83
N ARG A 31 -24.94 49.03 17.97
CA ARG A 31 -25.87 49.34 19.08
C ARG A 31 -27.01 48.33 19.20
N GLN A 32 -27.25 47.95 20.44
CA GLN A 32 -28.45 47.33 20.97
C GLN A 32 -29.68 48.18 20.64
N PHE A 33 -30.84 47.56 20.48
CA PHE A 33 -32.11 48.23 20.73
C PHE A 33 -33.02 47.42 21.64
N ALA A 34 -33.30 48.05 22.77
CA ALA A 34 -34.37 47.75 23.69
C ALA A 34 -35.69 48.37 23.18
N SER A 35 -36.76 47.86 23.77
CA SER A 35 -38.18 48.16 23.64
C SER A 35 -38.64 49.62 23.81
N GLY A 36 -39.75 49.96 23.15
CA GLY A 36 -40.70 51.05 23.46
C GLY A 36 -41.54 51.35 22.20
N ARG A 37 -42.83 50.98 22.08
CA ARG A 37 -44.10 51.42 22.71
C ARG A 37 -44.51 52.89 22.40
N ALA A 38 -45.67 52.99 21.71
CA ALA A 38 -46.61 54.12 21.52
C ALA A 38 -46.11 55.36 20.73
N GLY A 39 -46.90 56.07 19.93
CA GLY A 39 -48.32 56.04 19.55
C GLY A 39 -48.52 57.01 18.36
N ALA A 40 -49.55 56.85 17.54
CA ALA A 40 -50.72 57.72 17.46
C ALA A 40 -50.83 58.37 16.06
N GLY A 41 -52.02 58.31 15.47
CA GLY A 41 -52.32 58.93 14.18
C GLY A 41 -53.58 58.37 13.54
N ALA A 42 -54.72 59.00 13.81
CA ALA A 42 -55.98 58.91 13.06
C ALA A 42 -56.39 60.37 12.68
N PRO A 43 -57.48 60.67 11.94
CA PRO A 43 -58.46 59.82 11.21
C PRO A 43 -58.67 60.38 9.74
N PRO A 44 -59.80 60.18 8.98
CA PRO A 44 -61.22 60.45 9.36
C PRO A 44 -62.34 59.50 8.82
N SER A 45 -63.42 59.49 9.62
CA SER A 45 -64.89 59.61 9.35
C SER A 45 -65.72 58.68 8.43
N GLY A 46 -66.82 58.20 9.03
CA GLY A 46 -68.17 57.93 8.46
C GLY A 46 -68.64 56.49 8.74
N GLY A 47 -69.79 56.15 9.35
CA GLY A 47 -70.96 56.86 9.89
C GLY A 47 -72.18 55.90 9.79
N GLY A 48 -73.00 55.73 10.83
CA GLY A 48 -74.35 55.13 10.69
C GLY A 48 -74.93 54.26 11.83
N GLY A 49 -75.45 54.90 12.89
CA GLY A 49 -76.82 54.77 13.46
C GLY A 49 -77.46 53.42 13.90
N GLY A 50 -77.92 53.39 15.17
CA GLY A 50 -79.13 52.66 15.61
C GLY A 50 -79.07 51.96 16.99
N GLY A 51 -79.58 52.58 18.06
CA GLY A 51 -79.88 51.92 19.37
C GLY A 51 -81.41 51.74 19.57
N PRO A 52 -81.97 51.69 20.81
CA PRO A 52 -81.68 50.94 22.07
C PRO A 52 -83.00 50.22 22.56
N PRO A 53 -83.37 49.92 23.85
CA PRO A 53 -82.73 50.09 25.18
C PRO A 53 -82.98 49.02 26.31
N ARG A 54 -82.31 49.25 27.47
CA ARG A 54 -82.75 49.16 28.91
C ARG A 54 -82.95 47.83 29.68
N GLY A 55 -82.03 47.59 30.64
CA GLY A 55 -82.20 47.40 32.13
C GLY A 55 -83.06 46.25 32.70
N PRO A 56 -83.07 45.98 34.04
CA PRO A 56 -82.49 46.75 35.16
C PRO A 56 -81.74 45.93 36.26
N VAL A 57 -81.33 46.67 37.29
CA VAL A 57 -80.64 46.34 38.56
C VAL A 57 -81.59 45.69 39.59
N GLY A 58 -81.09 44.85 40.52
CA GLY A 58 -81.83 44.50 41.75
C GLY A 58 -81.22 43.43 42.69
N VAL A 59 -80.47 43.88 43.71
CA VAL A 59 -80.57 43.59 45.17
C VAL A 59 -81.03 42.20 45.70
N GLY A 60 -80.22 41.60 46.60
CA GLY A 60 -80.66 41.21 47.96
C GLY A 60 -80.80 39.73 48.37
N VAL A 61 -80.05 39.35 49.44
CA VAL A 61 -80.40 38.51 50.62
C VAL A 61 -81.04 37.12 50.35
N SER A 62 -80.51 35.97 50.79
CA SER A 62 -80.65 35.37 52.14
C SER A 62 -80.05 33.95 52.13
N GLY A 63 -79.47 33.50 53.25
CA GLY A 63 -79.21 32.06 53.50
C GLY A 63 -80.51 31.26 53.66
N PRO A 64 -80.43 29.92 53.71
CA PRO A 64 -80.32 29.31 55.05
C PRO A 64 -79.40 28.09 55.16
N ASP A 65 -78.96 27.88 56.40
CA ASP A 65 -78.37 26.65 56.92
C ASP A 65 -79.25 25.42 56.63
N GLY A 66 -78.59 24.32 56.27
CA GLY A 66 -79.19 23.00 56.13
C GLY A 66 -78.11 21.93 56.30
N GLY A 67 -77.96 21.47 57.54
CA GLY A 67 -77.07 20.37 57.90
C GLY A 67 -77.45 19.06 57.21
N GLY A 68 -76.43 18.37 56.71
CA GLY A 68 -76.52 17.00 56.22
C GLY A 68 -75.22 16.30 56.53
N ASP A 69 -75.21 15.53 57.62
CA ASP A 69 -74.18 14.57 57.97
C ASP A 69 -74.10 13.48 56.88
N GLY A 70 -73.37 13.79 55.80
CA GLY A 70 -72.95 12.82 54.80
C GLY A 70 -71.63 12.21 55.24
N ALA A 71 -71.64 10.94 55.66
CA ALA A 71 -70.47 10.13 55.91
C ALA A 71 -69.52 10.17 54.69
N GLY A 72 -68.57 11.09 54.73
CA GLY A 72 -67.55 11.25 53.71
C GLY A 72 -66.64 10.04 53.78
N ALA A 73 -66.93 9.02 52.97
CA ALA A 73 -66.02 7.95 52.67
C ALA A 73 -64.73 8.58 52.15
N SER A 74 -63.75 8.75 53.03
CA SER A 74 -62.42 9.21 52.69
C SER A 74 -61.87 8.20 51.70
N ALA A 75 -61.94 8.53 50.41
CA ALA A 75 -61.31 7.75 49.36
C ALA A 75 -59.85 7.54 49.80
N PRO A 76 -59.43 6.29 50.02
CA PRO A 76 -58.19 6.04 50.73
C PRO A 76 -57.04 6.60 49.90
N LEU A 77 -56.08 7.28 50.56
CA LEU A 77 -55.01 8.07 49.94
C LEU A 77 -54.26 7.36 48.79
N TRP A 78 -54.23 6.02 48.78
CA TRP A 78 -53.65 5.21 47.71
C TRP A 78 -54.36 5.36 46.35
N TRP A 79 -55.67 5.65 46.30
CA TRP A 79 -56.39 5.93 45.05
C TRP A 79 -55.90 7.21 44.37
N ARG A 80 -55.59 8.25 45.14
CA ARG A 80 -54.99 9.48 44.59
C ARG A 80 -53.58 9.19 44.04
N GLY A 81 -52.82 8.33 44.70
CA GLY A 81 -51.51 7.87 44.21
C GLY A 81 -51.61 7.11 42.87
N LEU A 82 -52.60 6.23 42.71
CA LEU A 82 -52.86 5.50 41.46
C LEU A 82 -53.21 6.43 40.30
N HIS A 83 -54.06 7.44 40.53
CA HIS A 83 -54.40 8.40 39.47
C HIS A 83 -53.21 9.25 39.04
N VAL A 84 -52.33 9.64 39.97
CA VAL A 84 -51.08 10.35 39.63
C VAL A 84 -50.13 9.44 38.84
N CYS A 85 -49.94 8.19 39.26
CA CYS A 85 -49.09 7.24 38.54
C CYS A 85 -49.63 6.94 37.13
N ALA A 86 -50.95 6.72 37.00
CA ALA A 86 -51.59 6.53 35.72
C ALA A 86 -51.47 7.77 34.83
N GLY A 87 -51.67 8.97 35.38
CA GLY A 87 -51.48 10.23 34.66
C GLY A 87 -50.06 10.42 34.15
N VAL A 88 -49.04 10.13 34.98
CA VAL A 88 -47.63 10.18 34.59
C VAL A 88 -47.32 9.13 33.51
N ALA A 89 -47.82 7.90 33.65
CA ALA A 89 -47.62 6.84 32.66
C ALA A 89 -48.25 7.21 31.30
N VAL A 90 -49.46 7.77 31.31
CA VAL A 90 -50.13 8.24 30.08
C VAL A 90 -49.37 9.42 29.47
N ALA A 91 -48.97 10.42 30.25
CA ALA A 91 -48.21 11.56 29.76
C ALA A 91 -46.85 11.13 29.17
N THR A 92 -46.18 10.18 29.81
CA THR A 92 -44.92 9.60 29.33
C THR A 92 -45.15 8.82 28.04
N GLY A 93 -46.19 7.98 27.99
CA GLY A 93 -46.56 7.21 26.80
C GLY A 93 -46.88 8.09 25.60
N VAL A 94 -47.66 9.17 25.80
CA VAL A 94 -47.96 10.16 24.75
C VAL A 94 -46.70 10.88 24.29
N SER A 95 -45.81 11.27 25.22
CA SER A 95 -44.55 11.94 24.89
C SER A 95 -43.63 11.04 24.06
N VAL A 96 -43.51 9.76 24.42
CA VAL A 96 -42.73 8.77 23.66
C VAL A 96 -43.37 8.53 22.29
N ALA A 97 -44.69 8.39 22.21
CA ALA A 97 -45.40 8.20 20.95
C ALA A 97 -45.24 9.39 19.99
N ALA A 98 -45.25 10.63 20.51
CA ALA A 98 -45.09 11.85 19.73
C ALA A 98 -43.62 12.19 19.37
N LEU A 99 -42.65 11.50 19.98
CA LEU A 99 -41.23 11.82 19.86
C LEU A 99 -40.71 11.87 18.40
N PRO A 100 -41.03 10.92 17.50
CA PRO A 100 -40.54 10.97 16.11
C PRO A 100 -41.09 12.18 15.37
N SER A 101 -42.40 12.47 15.53
CA SER A 101 -43.02 13.65 14.93
C SER A 101 -42.43 14.94 15.47
N ALA A 102 -42.13 15.00 16.78
CA ALA A 102 -41.48 16.14 17.40
C ALA A 102 -40.03 16.33 16.88
N LEU A 103 -39.26 15.25 16.80
CA LEU A 103 -37.89 15.25 16.26
C LEU A 103 -37.84 15.55 14.76
N SER A 104 -38.90 15.22 14.02
CA SER A 104 -39.06 15.60 12.61
C SER A 104 -39.38 17.07 12.40
N THR A 105 -39.78 17.82 13.44
CA THR A 105 -39.91 19.27 13.32
C THR A 105 -38.52 19.93 13.24
N GLN A 106 -38.42 21.06 12.54
CA GLN A 106 -37.17 21.82 12.43
C GLN A 106 -36.57 22.18 13.81
N TRP A 107 -37.42 22.54 14.77
CA TRP A 107 -36.98 22.85 16.13
C TRP A 107 -36.45 21.61 16.87
N GLY A 108 -37.19 20.49 16.84
CA GLY A 108 -36.76 19.24 17.47
C GLY A 108 -35.48 18.69 16.87
N LEU A 109 -35.35 18.76 15.53
CA LEU A 109 -34.14 18.38 14.81
C LEU A 109 -32.95 19.25 15.21
N GLN A 110 -33.12 20.57 15.32
CA GLN A 110 -32.06 21.49 15.77
C GLN A 110 -31.57 21.14 17.18
N GLN A 111 -32.48 20.88 18.11
CA GLN A 111 -32.13 20.49 19.48
C GLN A 111 -31.41 19.13 19.52
N ALA A 112 -31.89 18.16 18.75
CA ALA A 112 -31.22 16.85 18.63
C ALA A 112 -29.81 16.99 18.03
N MET A 113 -29.66 17.81 16.99
CA MET A 113 -28.35 18.08 16.36
C MET A 113 -27.43 18.84 17.30
N GLU A 114 -27.93 19.77 18.12
CA GLU A 114 -27.13 20.47 19.14
C GLU A 114 -26.55 19.47 20.16
N LEU A 115 -27.37 18.56 20.67
CA LEU A 115 -26.93 17.51 21.60
C LEU A 115 -25.92 16.55 20.96
N ILE A 116 -26.14 16.16 19.70
CA ILE A 116 -25.21 15.31 18.95
C ILE A 116 -23.87 16.03 18.73
N ASN A 117 -23.91 17.30 18.32
CA ASN A 117 -22.72 18.13 18.08
C ASN A 117 -21.95 18.45 19.36
N GLN A 118 -22.58 18.41 20.53
CA GLN A 118 -21.87 18.50 21.82
C GLN A 118 -21.03 17.26 22.12
N ARG A 119 -21.36 16.09 21.55
CA ARG A 119 -20.66 14.83 21.78
C ARG A 119 -19.72 14.42 20.65
N MET A 120 -19.94 14.92 19.43
CA MET A 120 -19.11 14.58 18.28
C MET A 120 -18.00 15.62 18.07
N PRO A 121 -16.77 15.20 17.75
CA PRO A 121 -15.77 16.11 17.19
C PRO A 121 -16.30 16.66 15.86
N GLY A 122 -16.33 17.98 15.69
CA GLY A 122 -16.82 18.60 14.45
C GLY A 122 -18.27 19.07 14.55
N ARG A 123 -18.96 19.15 13.40
CA ARG A 123 -20.37 19.55 13.33
C ARG A 123 -21.11 18.65 12.35
N VAL A 124 -22.30 18.23 12.72
CA VAL A 124 -23.25 17.49 11.89
C VAL A 124 -24.48 18.37 11.70
N GLU A 125 -24.88 18.54 10.45
CA GLU A 125 -26.09 19.25 10.06
C GLU A 125 -27.01 18.26 9.33
N VAL A 126 -28.30 18.34 9.62
CA VAL A 126 -29.35 17.59 8.92
C VAL A 126 -30.42 18.61 8.55
N ALA A 127 -30.81 18.67 7.27
CA ALA A 127 -31.79 19.66 6.82
C ALA A 127 -33.23 19.22 7.13
N GLU A 128 -33.50 17.94 6.94
CA GLU A 128 -34.82 17.36 7.18
C GLU A 128 -34.68 15.93 7.70
N ALA A 129 -35.57 15.56 8.61
CA ALA A 129 -35.67 14.21 9.14
C ALA A 129 -37.14 13.79 9.17
N GLN A 130 -37.48 12.70 8.51
CA GLN A 130 -38.79 12.06 8.59
C GLN A 130 -38.63 10.76 9.37
N LEU A 131 -39.06 10.79 10.63
CA LEU A 131 -38.88 9.70 11.58
C LEU A 131 -40.25 9.07 11.90
N SER A 132 -40.28 7.74 11.97
CA SER A 132 -41.50 6.99 12.27
C SER A 132 -41.24 5.81 13.20
N TRP A 133 -42.17 5.59 14.15
CA TRP A 133 -42.10 4.42 15.04
C TRP A 133 -42.42 3.09 14.34
N SER A 134 -43.23 3.12 13.28
CA SER A 134 -43.74 1.92 12.59
C SER A 134 -43.39 1.86 11.11
N GLY A 135 -43.01 2.98 10.49
CA GLY A 135 -42.64 3.06 9.07
C GLY A 135 -41.14 3.26 8.87
N GLY A 136 -40.72 3.44 7.62
CA GLY A 136 -39.33 3.78 7.30
C GLY A 136 -38.92 5.14 7.85
N ASN A 137 -37.60 5.34 7.94
CA ASN A 137 -37.00 6.62 8.33
C ASN A 137 -36.20 7.20 7.17
N GLU A 138 -36.24 8.52 7.02
CA GLU A 138 -35.54 9.25 5.97
C GLU A 138 -34.84 10.49 6.56
N LEU A 139 -33.59 10.70 6.17
CA LEU A 139 -32.81 11.89 6.49
C LEU A 139 -32.34 12.54 5.19
N SER A 140 -32.49 13.86 5.09
CA SER A 140 -32.10 14.63 3.91
C SER A 140 -30.98 15.63 4.23
N CYS A 141 -30.02 15.73 3.32
CA CYS A 141 -28.88 16.65 3.35
C CYS A 141 -28.06 16.56 4.64
N VAL A 142 -27.65 15.35 5.03
CA VAL A 142 -26.74 15.15 6.18
C VAL A 142 -25.35 15.63 5.79
N LYS A 143 -24.82 16.63 6.49
CA LYS A 143 -23.47 17.16 6.27
C LYS A 143 -22.63 16.98 7.52
N VAL A 144 -21.42 16.45 7.35
CA VAL A 144 -20.42 16.31 8.41
C VAL A 144 -19.27 17.25 8.12
N TYR A 145 -18.89 18.04 9.12
CA TYR A 145 -17.82 19.03 9.06
C TYR A 145 -16.69 18.64 10.00
N ASP A 146 -15.44 18.86 9.57
CA ASP A 146 -14.21 18.61 10.35
C ASP A 146 -14.17 19.41 11.68
N SER A 147 -14.67 20.65 11.66
CA SER A 147 -14.60 21.58 12.79
C SER A 147 -15.99 21.98 13.31
N PRO A 148 -16.18 22.15 14.64
CA PRO A 148 -17.45 22.58 15.22
C PRO A 148 -17.91 23.96 14.73
N ARG A 149 -16.98 24.79 14.25
CA ARG A 149 -17.28 26.13 13.71
C ARG A 149 -17.70 26.13 12.23
N GLY A 150 -17.99 24.96 11.65
CA GLY A 150 -18.32 24.85 10.22
C GLY A 150 -17.08 24.86 9.34
N GLY A 151 -16.19 23.89 9.55
CA GLY A 151 -14.97 23.70 8.76
C GLY A 151 -15.24 23.17 7.34
N GLN A 152 -14.33 22.34 6.85
CA GLN A 152 -14.54 21.66 5.57
C GLN A 152 -15.58 20.55 5.70
N ILE A 153 -16.45 20.40 4.70
CA ILE A 153 -17.38 19.28 4.61
C ILE A 153 -16.58 18.02 4.29
N LEU A 154 -16.67 17.03 5.17
CA LEU A 154 -16.04 15.71 5.03
C LEU A 154 -16.98 14.69 4.36
N LEU A 155 -18.28 14.79 4.66
CA LEU A 155 -19.31 13.90 4.14
C LEU A 155 -20.59 14.70 3.90
N HIS A 156 -21.22 14.50 2.76
CA HIS A 156 -22.54 15.06 2.46
C HIS A 156 -23.43 13.97 1.86
N LEU A 157 -24.44 13.54 2.61
CA LEU A 157 -25.41 12.55 2.18
C LEU A 157 -26.67 13.29 1.75
N ASN A 158 -27.02 13.21 0.46
CA ASN A 158 -28.18 13.93 -0.06
C ASN A 158 -29.48 13.38 0.53
N LYS A 159 -29.64 12.05 0.50
CA LYS A 159 -30.76 11.36 1.13
C LYS A 159 -30.32 9.99 1.63
N VAL A 160 -30.64 9.71 2.88
CA VAL A 160 -30.43 8.44 3.57
C VAL A 160 -31.80 7.90 3.94
N SER A 161 -32.15 6.72 3.44
CA SER A 161 -33.44 6.10 3.76
C SER A 161 -33.24 4.68 4.26
N THR A 162 -34.04 4.31 5.23
CA THR A 162 -34.14 2.93 5.73
C THR A 162 -35.60 2.54 5.84
N ALA A 163 -35.92 1.30 5.44
CA ALA A 163 -37.26 0.74 5.63
C ALA A 163 -37.54 0.39 7.09
N ALA A 164 -36.49 0.30 7.92
CA ALA A 164 -36.66 -0.02 9.34
C ALA A 164 -37.23 1.14 10.12
N SER A 165 -38.10 0.80 11.07
CA SER A 165 -38.68 1.77 11.96
C SER A 165 -37.73 2.25 13.04
N LEU A 166 -38.01 3.41 13.64
CA LEU A 166 -37.15 3.96 14.69
C LEU A 166 -37.05 2.98 15.87
N TRP A 167 -38.13 2.25 16.17
CA TRP A 167 -38.13 1.22 17.19
C TRP A 167 -37.22 0.05 16.83
N GLN A 168 -37.27 -0.39 15.56
CA GLN A 168 -36.39 -1.43 15.02
C GLN A 168 -34.91 -1.03 15.10
N LEU A 169 -34.60 0.23 14.75
CA LEU A 169 -33.24 0.77 14.87
C LEU A 169 -32.77 0.82 16.32
N LEU A 170 -33.62 1.28 17.26
CA LEU A 170 -33.28 1.37 18.68
C LEU A 170 -33.15 0.01 19.36
N THR A 171 -34.00 -0.95 19.00
CA THR A 171 -33.94 -2.32 19.54
C THR A 171 -32.87 -3.18 18.87
N GLY A 172 -32.20 -2.66 17.84
CA GLY A 172 -31.16 -3.37 17.10
C GLY A 172 -31.71 -4.57 16.32
N SER A 173 -32.95 -4.46 15.82
CA SER A 173 -33.58 -5.52 15.02
C SER A 173 -32.72 -5.88 13.82
N ARG A 174 -32.73 -7.15 13.44
CA ARG A 174 -31.83 -7.68 12.40
C ARG A 174 -32.37 -7.38 11.00
N GLY A 175 -31.48 -7.02 10.08
CA GLY A 175 -31.71 -7.08 8.63
C GLY A 175 -32.42 -5.86 8.05
N PHE A 176 -31.89 -4.66 8.25
CA PHE A 176 -32.42 -3.46 7.61
C PHE A 176 -31.55 -2.99 6.45
N ASN A 177 -32.20 -2.49 5.41
CA ASN A 177 -31.57 -1.94 4.22
C ASN A 177 -31.38 -0.43 4.42
N LEU A 178 -30.13 0.01 4.38
CA LEU A 178 -29.76 1.42 4.39
C LEU A 178 -29.37 1.83 2.97
N ILE A 179 -30.19 2.67 2.37
CA ILE A 179 -29.97 3.20 1.03
C ILE A 179 -29.43 4.62 1.17
N ILE A 180 -28.22 4.85 0.67
CA ILE A 180 -27.58 6.15 0.64
C ILE A 180 -27.52 6.61 -0.81
N SER A 181 -28.21 7.70 -1.12
CA SER A 181 -28.29 8.24 -2.47
C SER A 181 -27.37 9.44 -2.66
N LYS A 182 -26.58 9.40 -3.73
CA LYS A 182 -25.67 10.48 -4.15
C LYS A 182 -24.78 11.02 -3.03
N PRO A 183 -24.14 10.17 -2.20
CA PRO A 183 -23.27 10.70 -1.18
C PRO A 183 -22.03 11.33 -1.80
N TRP A 184 -21.60 12.43 -1.22
CA TRP A 184 -20.41 13.16 -1.59
C TRP A 184 -19.40 12.98 -0.46
N ILE A 185 -18.31 12.28 -0.75
CA ILE A 185 -17.30 11.89 0.23
C ILE A 185 -16.02 12.64 -0.09
N ASN A 186 -15.48 13.34 0.90
CA ASN A 186 -14.25 14.09 0.77
C ASN A 186 -13.07 13.27 1.35
N ALA A 187 -12.27 12.68 0.47
CA ALA A 187 -11.10 11.88 0.83
C ALA A 187 -9.82 12.72 0.88
N ILE A 188 -9.84 13.85 1.61
CA ILE A 188 -8.61 14.60 1.91
C ILE A 188 -7.74 13.83 2.86
N TYR A 189 -6.49 13.66 2.46
CA TYR A 189 -5.40 13.23 3.31
C TYR A 189 -4.88 14.41 4.15
N ASP A 190 -4.90 14.28 5.48
CA ASP A 190 -4.27 15.23 6.40
C ASP A 190 -2.82 14.81 6.66
N THR A 191 -1.90 15.54 6.04
CA THR A 191 -0.46 15.30 6.13
C THR A 191 0.09 15.39 7.55
N ARG A 192 -0.61 16.10 8.46
CA ARG A 192 -0.18 16.25 9.85
C ARG A 192 -0.50 15.03 10.69
N VAL A 193 -1.63 14.39 10.38
CA VAL A 193 -2.11 13.19 11.09
C VAL A 193 -1.59 11.93 10.41
N GLY A 194 -1.24 12.00 9.12
CA GLY A 194 -0.86 10.85 8.32
C GLY A 194 -2.05 9.99 7.92
N ASP A 195 -3.26 10.56 7.88
CA ASP A 195 -4.50 9.83 7.62
C ASP A 195 -5.56 10.70 6.93
N PHE A 196 -6.60 10.08 6.38
CA PHE A 196 -7.73 10.79 5.80
C PHE A 196 -8.58 11.44 6.90
N LYS A 197 -8.94 12.70 6.72
CA LYS A 197 -9.71 13.47 7.71
C LYS A 197 -11.01 12.80 8.13
N LEU A 198 -11.70 12.15 7.18
CA LEU A 198 -12.94 11.44 7.45
C LEU A 198 -12.71 10.21 8.34
N ILE A 199 -11.61 9.48 8.14
CA ILE A 199 -11.24 8.32 8.95
C ILE A 199 -10.89 8.80 10.36
N THR A 200 -10.01 9.80 10.49
CA THR A 200 -9.67 10.40 11.78
C THR A 200 -10.91 10.94 12.52
N TRP A 201 -11.86 11.54 11.79
CA TRP A 201 -13.14 11.97 12.36
C TRP A 201 -13.95 10.78 12.88
N ALA A 202 -14.09 9.72 12.08
CA ALA A 202 -14.83 8.51 12.43
C ALA A 202 -14.19 7.77 13.63
N GLU A 203 -12.87 7.67 13.68
CA GLU A 203 -12.12 7.13 14.84
C GLU A 203 -12.43 7.94 16.11
N LYS A 204 -12.37 9.28 16.04
CA LYS A 204 -12.63 10.14 17.21
C LYS A 204 -14.08 10.09 17.69
N VAL A 205 -15.04 9.81 16.79
CA VAL A 205 -16.46 9.59 17.16
C VAL A 205 -16.65 8.18 17.75
N GLY A 206 -15.65 7.29 17.64
CA GLY A 206 -15.77 5.89 18.05
C GLY A 206 -16.58 5.05 17.06
N LEU A 207 -16.71 5.49 15.80
CA LEU A 207 -17.33 4.69 14.73
C LEU A 207 -16.37 3.61 14.21
N LEU A 208 -15.07 3.88 14.29
CA LEU A 208 -14.02 2.92 14.01
C LEU A 208 -13.42 2.53 15.36
N ASN A 209 -13.41 1.23 15.67
CA ASN A 209 -12.77 0.67 16.86
C ASN A 209 -11.25 0.84 16.72
N ALA A 210 -10.75 2.06 16.85
CA ALA A 210 -9.33 2.32 16.90
C ALA A 210 -8.84 1.86 18.28
N PRO A 211 -7.87 0.92 18.35
CA PRO A 211 -7.23 0.63 19.61
C PRO A 211 -6.64 1.92 20.17
N PRO A 212 -6.74 2.17 21.50
CA PRO A 212 -6.17 3.38 22.10
C PRO A 212 -4.69 3.48 21.69
N PRO A 213 -4.20 4.69 21.34
CA PRO A 213 -2.81 4.85 20.95
C PRO A 213 -1.92 4.26 22.05
N PRO A 214 -0.86 3.52 21.71
CA PRO A 214 0.05 3.00 22.72
C PRO A 214 0.48 4.18 23.60
N PRO A 215 0.51 4.02 24.94
CA PRO A 215 0.91 5.10 25.83
C PRO A 215 2.25 5.61 25.32
N SER A 216 2.30 6.90 24.98
CA SER A 216 3.52 7.54 24.54
C SER A 216 4.57 7.18 25.58
N SER A 217 5.62 6.49 25.13
CA SER A 217 6.78 6.14 25.94
C SER A 217 7.40 7.47 26.36
N SER A 218 6.83 8.01 27.44
CA SER A 218 7.30 9.19 28.12
C SER A 218 8.72 8.86 28.52
N GLN A 219 9.65 9.45 27.75
CA GLN A 219 10.95 9.91 28.17
C GLN A 219 11.44 9.12 29.38
N GLN A 220 11.99 7.94 29.12
CA GLN A 220 12.89 7.33 30.08
C GLN A 220 13.91 8.43 30.38
N PRO A 221 13.92 9.02 31.60
CA PRO A 221 14.76 10.17 31.88
C PRO A 221 16.17 9.71 31.57
N SER A 222 16.78 10.37 30.59
CA SER A 222 18.14 10.14 30.15
C SER A 222 18.99 10.18 31.41
N ARG A 223 19.38 8.98 31.87
CA ARG A 223 20.22 8.79 33.03
C ARG A 223 21.50 9.52 32.68
N GLN A 224 21.67 10.71 33.25
CA GLN A 224 22.85 11.55 33.11
C GLN A 224 24.08 10.66 33.29
N GLN A 225 24.81 10.44 32.21
CA GLN A 225 26.17 9.93 32.29
C GLN A 225 26.98 11.03 33.00
N PRO A 226 27.64 10.73 34.13
CA PRO A 226 28.54 11.69 34.74
C PRO A 226 29.72 11.92 33.78
N HIS A 227 29.83 13.15 33.28
CA HIS A 227 31.00 13.64 32.59
C HIS A 227 32.22 13.54 33.50
N GLN A 228 33.15 12.65 33.17
CA GLN A 228 34.49 12.60 33.72
C GLN A 228 35.46 13.33 32.76
N GLY A 229 36.19 14.31 33.31
CA GLY A 229 37.57 14.59 32.91
C GLY A 229 37.79 15.50 31.71
N GLN A 230 37.58 16.81 31.91
CA GLN A 230 38.13 17.87 31.04
C GLN A 230 39.53 18.24 31.55
N ALA A 231 40.55 18.09 30.71
CA ALA A 231 41.88 18.68 30.94
C ALA A 231 42.49 19.19 29.61
N ALA A 232 42.44 20.51 29.50
CA ALA A 232 43.49 21.44 29.06
C ALA A 232 44.18 21.34 27.68
N ALA A 233 44.08 22.50 27.00
CA ALA A 233 45.14 23.25 26.30
C ALA A 233 45.42 22.95 24.82
N GLY A 234 45.28 24.00 23.99
CA GLY A 234 45.72 24.00 22.60
C GLY A 234 45.15 25.15 21.77
N SER A 235 45.50 26.39 22.13
CA SER A 235 45.20 27.63 21.42
C SER A 235 45.92 27.76 20.06
N SER A 236 45.24 28.24 19.03
CA SER A 236 45.83 29.18 18.05
C SER A 236 44.74 29.87 17.22
N ALA A 237 44.64 31.18 17.41
CA ALA A 237 43.96 32.12 16.55
C ALA A 237 44.93 32.62 15.45
N SER A 238 44.43 32.89 14.25
CA SER A 238 44.94 33.99 13.43
C SER A 238 43.93 34.41 12.37
N SER A 239 43.53 35.67 12.49
CA SER A 239 42.81 36.53 11.57
C SER A 239 43.55 36.79 10.25
N GLY A 240 42.81 37.09 9.18
CA GLY A 240 43.34 37.75 7.98
C GLY A 240 42.22 38.17 7.04
N ALA A 241 42.04 39.48 6.87
CA ALA A 241 40.94 40.16 6.20
C ALA A 241 41.27 40.60 4.74
N ALA A 242 40.28 41.27 4.14
CA ALA A 242 40.23 42.07 2.89
C ALA A 242 39.79 41.30 1.62
N SER A 243 38.67 41.59 0.91
CA SER A 243 37.94 42.81 0.48
C SER A 243 38.56 43.57 -0.71
N ALA A 244 37.99 43.41 -1.91
CA ALA A 244 37.77 44.41 -2.99
C ALA A 244 37.17 43.68 -4.23
N ALA A 245 35.94 43.99 -4.68
CA ALA A 245 35.57 45.00 -5.70
C ALA A 245 36.22 44.71 -7.08
N ALA A 246 35.60 44.84 -8.25
CA ALA A 246 34.26 45.14 -8.75
C ALA A 246 34.37 44.99 -10.28
N SER A 247 33.35 44.49 -10.98
CA SER A 247 33.11 44.88 -12.37
C SER A 247 31.66 44.62 -12.74
N ALA A 248 30.96 45.73 -12.93
CA ALA A 248 29.59 45.81 -13.39
C ALA A 248 29.50 45.68 -14.93
N ALA A 249 28.25 45.46 -15.36
CA ALA A 249 27.68 45.77 -16.66
C ALA A 249 27.93 44.80 -17.83
N ALA A 250 26.92 43.94 -18.07
CA ALA A 250 26.46 43.72 -19.43
C ALA A 250 24.94 43.52 -19.45
N HIS A 251 24.31 44.46 -20.11
CA HIS A 251 22.91 44.58 -20.47
C HIS A 251 22.48 43.39 -21.33
N GLY A 252 21.45 42.67 -20.91
CA GLY A 252 20.76 41.69 -21.73
C GLY A 252 19.52 41.26 -20.96
N LYS A 253 18.34 41.56 -21.51
CA LYS A 253 17.03 41.24 -20.92
C LYS A 253 16.44 40.10 -21.75
N PRO A 254 16.66 38.81 -21.41
CA PRO A 254 15.94 37.71 -22.03
C PRO A 254 14.64 37.45 -21.27
N GLY A 255 13.66 36.97 -22.01
CA GLY A 255 12.27 36.87 -21.62
C GLY A 255 12.02 36.14 -20.29
N ASP A 256 11.06 36.72 -19.59
CA ASP A 256 10.40 36.27 -18.37
C ASP A 256 9.58 34.99 -18.64
N GLN A 257 10.26 33.88 -18.93
CA GLN A 257 9.75 32.55 -18.66
C GLN A 257 10.45 32.07 -17.40
N GLY A 258 9.91 32.46 -16.24
CA GLY A 258 10.31 31.88 -14.97
C GLY A 258 10.21 30.35 -15.10
N PRO A 259 11.32 29.60 -14.93
CA PRO A 259 11.25 28.16 -14.92
C PRO A 259 10.30 27.81 -13.77
N GLY A 260 9.16 27.25 -14.12
CA GLY A 260 8.20 26.69 -13.19
C GLY A 260 8.90 25.58 -12.43
N ALA A 261 9.58 25.95 -11.34
CA ALA A 261 9.98 25.06 -10.28
C ALA A 261 8.68 24.62 -9.60
N GLN A 262 7.92 23.75 -10.28
CA GLN A 262 7.10 22.78 -9.59
C GLN A 262 8.10 22.00 -8.75
N LYS A 263 8.30 22.45 -7.51
CA LYS A 263 8.84 21.57 -6.47
C LYS A 263 7.98 20.31 -6.59
N PRO A 264 8.58 19.15 -6.92
CA PRO A 264 7.84 17.90 -6.85
C PRO A 264 7.41 17.78 -5.39
N GLY A 265 6.14 18.08 -5.14
CA GLY A 265 5.56 17.90 -3.82
C GLY A 265 5.67 16.42 -3.52
N GLY A 266 6.22 16.07 -2.35
CA GLY A 266 6.29 14.67 -1.94
C GLY A 266 4.90 14.02 -2.03
N LEU A 267 4.84 12.69 -2.08
CA LEU A 267 3.60 11.89 -2.18
C LEU A 267 2.49 12.43 -1.25
N VAL A 268 2.88 12.80 -0.03
CA VAL A 268 2.02 13.39 1.01
C VAL A 268 1.35 14.70 0.57
N GLU A 269 2.06 15.57 -0.16
CA GLU A 269 1.50 16.81 -0.70
C GLU A 269 0.53 16.54 -1.86
N VAL A 270 0.85 15.56 -2.71
CA VAL A 270 -0.02 15.13 -3.82
C VAL A 270 -1.35 14.61 -3.28
N LEU A 271 -1.29 13.75 -2.25
CA LEU A 271 -2.50 13.20 -1.61
C LEU A 271 -3.35 14.25 -0.89
N GLY A 272 -2.75 15.39 -0.50
CA GLY A 272 -3.48 16.51 0.09
C GLY A 272 -4.29 17.35 -0.92
N ARG A 273 -4.09 17.18 -2.23
CA ARG A 273 -4.76 17.95 -3.27
C ARG A 273 -6.01 17.22 -3.75
N ILE A 274 -7.21 17.68 -3.38
CA ILE A 274 -8.40 17.26 -4.13
C ILE A 274 -8.58 18.15 -5.35
N ASN A 275 -8.50 17.54 -6.51
CA ASN A 275 -8.78 18.17 -7.79
C ASN A 275 -9.64 17.29 -8.71
N SER A 276 -10.04 16.10 -8.27
CA SER A 276 -10.78 15.17 -9.12
C SER A 276 -12.03 14.57 -8.46
N LYS A 277 -12.95 14.16 -9.32
CA LYS A 277 -14.21 13.50 -8.97
C LYS A 277 -14.18 12.08 -9.53
N MET A 278 -14.51 11.11 -8.69
CA MET A 278 -14.57 9.70 -9.06
C MET A 278 -15.93 9.15 -8.63
N ASP A 279 -16.53 8.34 -9.47
CA ASP A 279 -17.81 7.70 -9.15
C ASP A 279 -17.55 6.53 -8.20
N LEU A 280 -18.40 6.37 -7.18
CA LEU A 280 -18.34 5.29 -6.22
C LEU A 280 -19.70 4.62 -6.13
N SER A 281 -19.71 3.30 -6.13
CA SER A 281 -20.87 2.50 -5.77
C SER A 281 -20.46 1.40 -4.80
N ALA A 282 -21.35 1.06 -3.87
CA ALA A 282 -21.07 0.00 -2.91
C ALA A 282 -22.32 -0.83 -2.61
N ASP A 283 -22.15 -2.15 -2.54
CA ASP A 283 -23.14 -3.09 -2.03
C ASP A 283 -22.48 -3.99 -0.98
N VAL A 284 -22.68 -3.67 0.30
CA VAL A 284 -22.03 -4.37 1.41
C VAL A 284 -23.07 -4.91 2.38
N ARG A 285 -23.08 -6.23 2.56
CA ARG A 285 -23.98 -6.96 3.46
C ARG A 285 -23.29 -7.22 4.80
N LEU A 286 -23.72 -6.59 5.88
CA LEU A 286 -23.08 -6.61 7.20
C LEU A 286 -23.92 -7.35 8.24
N GLY A 287 -24.45 -8.53 7.91
CA GLY A 287 -25.25 -9.38 8.79
C GLY A 287 -26.63 -8.80 9.12
N ARG A 288 -26.68 -7.67 9.85
CA ARG A 288 -27.91 -6.95 10.22
C ARG A 288 -28.20 -5.73 9.36
N LEU A 289 -27.23 -5.29 8.57
CA LEU A 289 -27.29 -4.05 7.79
C LEU A 289 -26.91 -4.39 6.35
N ASN A 290 -27.76 -4.09 5.38
CA ASN A 290 -27.37 -4.07 3.98
C ASN A 290 -27.15 -2.62 3.56
N LEU A 291 -25.91 -2.27 3.26
CA LEU A 291 -25.52 -0.93 2.84
C LEU A 291 -25.47 -0.89 1.32
N VAL A 292 -26.39 -0.11 0.73
CA VAL A 292 -26.41 0.15 -0.72
C VAL A 292 -26.11 1.62 -0.95
N VAL A 293 -25.01 1.89 -1.64
CA VAL A 293 -24.56 3.23 -2.02
C VAL A 293 -24.64 3.34 -3.54
N ALA A 294 -25.60 4.13 -4.01
CA ALA A 294 -25.81 4.39 -5.43
C ALA A 294 -25.32 5.79 -5.81
N ASP A 295 -24.57 5.87 -6.91
CA ASP A 295 -24.10 7.11 -7.56
C ASP A 295 -23.33 8.06 -6.61
N ALA A 296 -22.46 7.51 -5.77
CA ALA A 296 -21.62 8.33 -4.90
C ALA A 296 -20.56 9.08 -5.70
N MET A 297 -20.22 10.27 -5.22
CA MET A 297 -19.12 11.07 -5.73
C MET A 297 -18.00 11.10 -4.69
N LEU A 298 -16.91 10.41 -4.98
CA LEU A 298 -15.69 10.46 -4.19
C LEU A 298 -14.79 11.57 -4.71
N LEU A 299 -14.45 12.50 -3.84
CA LEU A 299 -13.45 13.54 -4.12
C LEU A 299 -12.07 13.00 -3.75
N VAL A 300 -11.26 12.74 -4.77
CA VAL A 300 -9.91 12.19 -4.63
C VAL A 300 -8.87 13.08 -5.32
N PRO A 301 -7.59 12.94 -4.98
CA PRO A 301 -6.50 13.41 -5.82
C PRO A 301 -6.58 12.81 -7.23
N GLU A 302 -6.27 13.62 -8.23
CA GLU A 302 -6.27 13.22 -9.65
C GLU A 302 -5.38 12.01 -9.90
N GLU A 303 -4.28 11.89 -9.20
CA GLU A 303 -3.38 10.76 -9.33
C GLU A 303 -3.99 9.46 -8.80
N VAL A 304 -4.79 9.53 -7.73
CA VAL A 304 -5.57 8.37 -7.23
C VAL A 304 -6.63 7.98 -8.25
N ARG A 305 -7.32 8.96 -8.86
CA ARG A 305 -8.27 8.68 -9.96
C ARG A 305 -7.57 8.08 -11.18
N GLN A 306 -6.35 8.51 -11.51
CA GLN A 306 -5.59 7.91 -12.61
C GLN A 306 -5.10 6.49 -12.28
N ILE A 307 -4.94 6.15 -11.00
CA ILE A 307 -4.59 4.79 -10.55
C ILE A 307 -5.82 3.89 -10.58
N LEU A 308 -6.95 4.34 -10.04
CA LEU A 308 -8.15 3.52 -9.88
C LEU A 308 -9.07 3.56 -11.12
N GLY A 309 -9.03 4.64 -11.88
CA GLY A 309 -9.97 4.91 -12.97
C GLY A 309 -11.10 5.87 -12.57
N PRO A 310 -12.08 6.09 -13.47
CA PRO A 310 -13.16 7.04 -13.24
C PRO A 310 -14.21 6.57 -12.24
N SER A 311 -14.29 5.26 -11.99
CA SER A 311 -15.27 4.65 -11.09
C SER A 311 -14.66 3.54 -10.23
N VAL A 312 -15.17 3.39 -9.01
CA VAL A 312 -14.85 2.32 -8.07
C VAL A 312 -16.15 1.69 -7.59
N HIS A 313 -16.21 0.37 -7.62
CA HIS A 313 -17.30 -0.44 -7.12
C HIS A 313 -16.79 -1.33 -5.99
N ILE A 314 -17.49 -1.32 -4.86
CA ILE A 314 -17.14 -2.13 -3.69
C ILE A 314 -18.28 -3.11 -3.43
N THR A 315 -17.99 -4.41 -3.38
CA THR A 315 -18.96 -5.42 -2.96
C THR A 315 -18.42 -6.18 -1.76
N GLY A 316 -19.30 -6.63 -0.89
CA GLY A 316 -18.85 -7.45 0.22
C GLY A 316 -19.97 -8.03 1.05
N ALA A 317 -19.61 -9.05 1.82
CA ALA A 317 -20.52 -9.70 2.75
C ALA A 317 -19.76 -10.09 4.01
N ILE A 318 -20.35 -9.82 5.18
CA ILE A 318 -19.85 -10.17 6.50
C ILE A 318 -20.94 -10.88 7.27
N GLY A 319 -20.62 -12.06 7.79
CA GLY A 319 -21.55 -13.00 8.41
C GLY A 319 -21.83 -14.20 7.50
N GLU A 320 -22.01 -15.37 8.11
CA GLU A 320 -22.14 -16.64 7.40
C GLU A 320 -23.29 -16.66 6.39
N GLN A 321 -24.48 -16.17 6.78
CA GLN A 321 -25.65 -16.12 5.90
C GLN A 321 -25.43 -15.14 4.74
N CYS A 322 -24.98 -13.92 5.01
CA CYS A 322 -24.73 -12.91 3.99
C CYS A 322 -23.64 -13.36 3.00
N LEU A 323 -22.60 -14.03 3.51
CA LEU A 323 -21.51 -14.56 2.69
C LEU A 323 -22.01 -15.68 1.77
N ARG A 324 -22.90 -16.55 2.26
CA ARG A 324 -23.53 -17.61 1.45
C ARG A 324 -24.39 -17.02 0.32
N GLU A 325 -25.26 -16.08 0.65
CA GLU A 325 -26.12 -15.39 -0.33
C GLU A 325 -25.29 -14.63 -1.37
N TRP A 326 -24.24 -13.94 -0.95
CA TRP A 326 -23.31 -13.26 -1.86
C TRP A 326 -22.54 -14.25 -2.74
N ALA A 327 -22.06 -15.35 -2.17
CA ALA A 327 -21.30 -16.37 -2.90
C ALA A 327 -22.16 -17.08 -3.95
N GLU A 328 -23.43 -17.35 -3.64
CA GLU A 328 -24.41 -17.89 -4.59
C GLU A 328 -24.69 -16.91 -5.75
N GLU A 329 -24.76 -15.62 -5.46
CA GLU A 329 -24.99 -14.57 -6.47
C GLU A 329 -23.79 -14.35 -7.39
N VAL A 330 -22.57 -14.34 -6.84
CA VAL A 330 -21.33 -14.08 -7.61
C VAL A 330 -20.76 -15.37 -8.22
N GLY A 331 -21.17 -16.55 -7.74
CA GLY A 331 -20.62 -17.84 -8.16
C GLY A 331 -19.26 -18.15 -7.53
N GLU A 332 -18.99 -17.61 -6.35
CA GLU A 332 -17.71 -17.77 -5.62
C GLU A 332 -17.80 -18.86 -4.55
N ASP A 333 -16.67 -19.46 -4.18
CA ASP A 333 -16.65 -20.50 -3.13
C ASP A 333 -16.58 -19.90 -1.72
N ALA A 334 -17.62 -20.13 -0.92
CA ALA A 334 -17.67 -19.77 0.50
C ALA A 334 -17.37 -20.94 1.46
N SER A 335 -16.99 -22.12 0.95
CA SER A 335 -16.76 -23.33 1.76
C SER A 335 -15.67 -23.13 2.83
N TRP A 336 -14.68 -22.28 2.55
CA TRP A 336 -13.59 -21.92 3.47
C TRP A 336 -14.09 -21.32 4.80
N ALA A 337 -15.24 -20.64 4.77
CA ALA A 337 -15.82 -19.97 5.93
C ALA A 337 -16.74 -20.89 6.75
N LEU A 338 -17.41 -21.84 6.11
CA LEU A 338 -18.49 -22.63 6.70
C LEU A 338 -17.99 -23.74 7.66
N GLY A 339 -16.74 -24.18 7.52
CA GLY A 339 -16.17 -25.26 8.33
C GLY A 339 -15.81 -24.88 9.78
N ALA A 340 -15.58 -23.59 10.07
CA ALA A 340 -15.09 -23.15 11.38
C ALA A 340 -16.17 -23.21 12.47
N ALA A 341 -17.44 -22.99 12.12
CA ALA A 341 -18.55 -22.93 13.07
C ALA A 341 -19.12 -24.30 13.46
N THR A 342 -18.96 -25.31 12.59
CA THR A 342 -19.62 -26.62 12.70
C THR A 342 -18.82 -27.68 13.47
N SER A 343 -17.57 -27.38 13.86
CA SER A 343 -16.66 -28.35 14.51
C SER A 343 -16.47 -28.27 16.04
N PRO A 344 -17.38 -27.76 16.90
CA PRO A 344 -17.12 -27.71 18.34
C PRO A 344 -17.23 -29.08 19.05
N THR A 345 -17.80 -30.11 18.41
CA THR A 345 -18.11 -31.40 19.06
C THR A 345 -17.14 -32.54 18.73
N SER A 346 -16.22 -32.40 17.76
CA SER A 346 -15.29 -33.50 17.43
C SER A 346 -13.95 -33.46 18.20
N SER A 347 -13.59 -32.33 18.82
CA SER A 347 -12.29 -32.21 19.51
C SER A 347 -12.18 -33.04 20.80
N ARG A 348 -13.31 -33.47 21.39
CA ARG A 348 -13.31 -34.34 22.58
C ARG A 348 -13.36 -35.84 22.26
N ALA A 349 -13.71 -36.21 21.02
CA ALA A 349 -13.70 -37.59 20.53
C ALA A 349 -12.49 -37.90 19.63
N ALA A 350 -11.83 -36.88 19.08
CA ALA A 350 -10.69 -37.02 18.16
C ALA A 350 -9.31 -37.12 18.85
N GLY A 351 -9.26 -37.60 20.09
CA GLY A 351 -8.01 -37.92 20.78
C GLY A 351 -7.24 -39.11 20.19
N GLY A 352 -7.77 -39.78 19.15
CA GLY A 352 -7.14 -40.98 18.57
C GLY A 352 -7.21 -41.16 17.04
N ALA A 353 -7.88 -40.29 16.27
CA ALA A 353 -8.15 -40.58 14.85
C ALA A 353 -8.04 -39.38 13.88
N ALA A 354 -7.43 -38.26 14.29
CA ALA A 354 -7.31 -37.07 13.43
C ALA A 354 -6.18 -37.16 12.38
N ALA A 355 -5.41 -38.25 12.33
CA ALA A 355 -4.29 -38.40 11.41
C ALA A 355 -4.67 -38.97 10.02
N SER A 356 -5.91 -39.46 9.81
CA SER A 356 -6.23 -40.29 8.63
C SER A 356 -7.26 -39.74 7.64
N VAL A 357 -7.66 -38.47 7.72
CA VAL A 357 -8.64 -37.87 6.77
C VAL A 357 -7.97 -36.93 5.74
N ALA A 358 -6.65 -37.02 5.57
CA ALA A 358 -5.90 -36.20 4.59
C ALA A 358 -5.87 -36.80 3.17
N SER A 359 -6.79 -37.71 2.82
CA SER A 359 -6.81 -38.37 1.51
C SER A 359 -8.18 -38.24 0.82
N VAL A 360 -8.53 -37.03 0.36
CA VAL A 360 -9.66 -36.83 -0.56
C VAL A 360 -9.27 -35.83 -1.65
N SER A 361 -9.35 -36.32 -2.89
CA SER A 361 -9.39 -35.67 -4.21
C SER A 361 -8.28 -34.68 -4.65
N GLN A 362 -7.63 -35.07 -5.74
CA GLN A 362 -6.59 -34.39 -6.50
C GLN A 362 -7.17 -33.26 -7.39
N ALA A 363 -7.96 -32.35 -6.82
CA ALA A 363 -8.53 -31.21 -7.53
C ALA A 363 -7.56 -30.01 -7.49
N GLY A 364 -6.71 -29.88 -8.51
CA GLY A 364 -5.95 -28.66 -8.85
C GLY A 364 -4.91 -28.15 -7.83
N PRO A 365 -3.73 -27.67 -8.26
CA PRO A 365 -2.73 -27.10 -7.35
C PRO A 365 -3.09 -25.73 -6.73
N GLU A 366 -4.30 -25.18 -6.94
CA GLU A 366 -4.60 -23.77 -6.60
C GLU A 366 -5.33 -23.52 -5.27
N ALA A 367 -5.93 -24.51 -4.62
CA ALA A 367 -6.65 -24.31 -3.36
C ALA A 367 -5.98 -25.05 -2.20
N VAL A 368 -4.78 -24.60 -1.80
CA VAL A 368 -4.24 -25.01 -0.49
C VAL A 368 -5.21 -24.49 0.57
N ALA A 369 -6.04 -25.37 1.13
CA ALA A 369 -7.03 -25.03 2.14
C ALA A 369 -6.34 -24.31 3.31
N VAL A 370 -6.48 -22.98 3.35
CA VAL A 370 -5.87 -22.17 4.39
C VAL A 370 -6.67 -22.42 5.67
N ARG A 371 -6.01 -22.97 6.69
CA ARG A 371 -6.67 -23.20 7.99
C ARG A 371 -7.05 -21.84 8.61
N PRO A 372 -8.24 -21.70 9.21
CA PRO A 372 -8.60 -20.47 9.92
C PRO A 372 -7.55 -20.11 10.99
N PRO A 373 -7.31 -18.81 11.24
CA PRO A 373 -6.38 -18.38 12.28
C PRO A 373 -6.69 -19.04 13.63
N ALA A 374 -5.66 -19.37 14.41
CA ALA A 374 -5.83 -20.07 15.69
C ALA A 374 -6.76 -19.34 16.68
N GLU A 375 -6.84 -18.01 16.58
CA GLU A 375 -7.74 -17.18 17.38
C GLU A 375 -9.22 -17.40 17.03
N VAL A 376 -9.54 -17.50 15.73
CA VAL A 376 -10.89 -17.86 15.25
C VAL A 376 -11.27 -19.24 15.75
N LEU A 377 -10.35 -20.21 15.71
CA LEU A 377 -10.62 -21.57 16.20
C LEU A 377 -10.84 -21.62 17.72
N ARG A 378 -10.24 -20.72 18.49
CA ARG A 378 -10.46 -20.62 19.95
C ARG A 378 -11.83 -20.03 20.30
N ARG A 379 -12.34 -19.12 19.46
CA ARG A 379 -13.60 -18.39 19.72
C ARG A 379 -14.43 -18.22 18.43
N PRO A 380 -14.89 -19.32 17.81
CA PRO A 380 -15.54 -19.25 16.50
C PRO A 380 -16.84 -18.44 16.49
N ARG A 381 -17.50 -18.27 17.65
CA ARG A 381 -18.73 -17.48 17.79
C ARG A 381 -18.50 -15.97 17.79
N ASP A 382 -17.29 -15.53 18.12
CA ASP A 382 -16.96 -14.11 18.23
C ASP A 382 -16.54 -13.53 16.87
N TYR A 383 -16.27 -14.39 15.89
CA TYR A 383 -15.80 -14.01 14.56
C TYR A 383 -16.84 -14.32 13.49
N LYS A 384 -17.10 -13.34 12.62
CA LYS A 384 -17.98 -13.50 11.45
C LYS A 384 -17.12 -13.57 10.20
N PRO A 385 -17.21 -14.64 9.39
CA PRO A 385 -16.47 -14.67 8.14
C PRO A 385 -17.01 -13.60 7.19
N GLY A 386 -16.14 -13.08 6.34
CA GLY A 386 -16.54 -12.12 5.33
C GLY A 386 -15.58 -12.01 4.17
N VAL A 387 -16.06 -11.38 3.12
CA VAL A 387 -15.34 -11.07 1.89
C VAL A 387 -15.60 -9.63 1.51
N MET A 388 -14.59 -8.97 0.98
CA MET A 388 -14.66 -7.63 0.42
C MET A 388 -13.93 -7.64 -0.93
N GLN A 389 -14.60 -7.20 -1.97
CA GLN A 389 -14.03 -7.03 -3.30
C GLN A 389 -14.11 -5.55 -3.70
N VAL A 390 -13.04 -5.08 -4.33
CA VAL A 390 -12.95 -3.72 -4.87
C VAL A 390 -12.65 -3.84 -6.34
N ASN A 391 -13.57 -3.38 -7.18
CA ASN A 391 -13.45 -3.42 -8.63
C ASN A 391 -13.44 -1.99 -9.18
N SER A 392 -12.46 -1.67 -9.98
CA SER A 392 -12.35 -0.41 -10.69
C SER A 392 -11.85 -0.65 -12.11
N ALA A 393 -11.67 0.41 -12.90
CA ALA A 393 -11.17 0.24 -14.28
C ALA A 393 -9.73 -0.34 -14.34
N HIS A 394 -8.96 -0.18 -13.27
CA HIS A 394 -7.53 -0.52 -13.22
C HIS A 394 -7.13 -1.28 -11.95
N LEU A 395 -8.06 -1.57 -11.04
CA LEU A 395 -7.82 -2.31 -9.81
C LEU A 395 -8.90 -3.37 -9.63
N VAL A 396 -8.47 -4.59 -9.36
CA VAL A 396 -9.31 -5.66 -8.81
C VAL A 396 -8.66 -6.12 -7.53
N GLY A 397 -9.30 -5.86 -6.40
CA GLY A 397 -8.84 -6.24 -5.07
C GLY A 397 -9.81 -7.23 -4.42
N GLU A 398 -9.27 -8.19 -3.68
CA GLU A 398 -10.04 -9.15 -2.89
C GLU A 398 -9.44 -9.28 -1.49
N MET A 399 -10.30 -9.30 -0.48
CA MET A 399 -9.93 -9.51 0.90
C MET A 399 -10.92 -10.49 1.55
N ARG A 400 -10.42 -11.63 2.02
CA ARG A 400 -11.18 -12.59 2.83
C ARG A 400 -10.79 -12.42 4.29
N LEU A 401 -11.77 -12.30 5.17
CA LEU A 401 -11.57 -11.89 6.55
C LEU A 401 -12.52 -12.58 7.53
N TRP A 402 -12.21 -12.41 8.81
CA TRP A 402 -13.01 -12.78 9.97
C TRP A 402 -13.16 -11.53 10.84
N ASP A 403 -14.36 -10.98 10.87
CA ASP A 403 -14.70 -9.78 11.62
C ASP A 403 -15.00 -10.13 13.08
N GLY A 404 -14.17 -9.66 14.01
CA GLY A 404 -14.30 -9.86 15.45
C GLY A 404 -14.73 -8.59 16.19
N PRO A 405 -14.90 -8.63 17.52
CA PRO A 405 -15.33 -7.47 18.30
C PRO A 405 -14.30 -6.33 18.31
N ASP A 406 -13.01 -6.68 18.43
CA ASP A 406 -11.92 -5.71 18.63
C ASP A 406 -11.06 -5.51 17.38
N HIS A 407 -10.99 -6.53 16.52
CA HIS A 407 -10.16 -6.52 15.32
C HIS A 407 -10.70 -7.46 14.26
N THR A 408 -10.31 -7.20 13.02
CA THR A 408 -10.59 -8.08 11.88
C THR A 408 -9.33 -8.92 11.60
N LEU A 409 -9.52 -10.21 11.31
CA LEU A 409 -8.42 -11.12 10.94
C LEU A 409 -8.52 -11.51 9.47
N LEU A 410 -7.46 -11.34 8.70
CA LEU A 410 -7.39 -11.87 7.34
C LEU A 410 -7.35 -13.40 7.36
N HIS A 411 -8.18 -14.00 6.52
CA HIS A 411 -8.14 -15.45 6.28
C HIS A 411 -6.91 -15.83 5.44
N GLN A 412 -6.60 -15.00 4.45
CA GLN A 412 -5.44 -15.10 3.56
C GLN A 412 -4.93 -13.69 3.25
N PRO A 413 -3.69 -13.53 2.74
CA PRO A 413 -3.22 -12.24 2.24
C PRO A 413 -4.24 -11.61 1.29
N ALA A 414 -4.56 -10.34 1.48
CA ALA A 414 -5.45 -9.63 0.57
C ALA A 414 -4.73 -9.48 -0.78
N THR A 415 -5.40 -9.80 -1.88
CA THR A 415 -4.78 -9.73 -3.21
C THR A 415 -5.29 -8.53 -3.97
N ALA A 416 -4.42 -7.93 -4.78
CA ALA A 416 -4.74 -6.80 -5.63
C ALA A 416 -4.07 -6.99 -6.99
N ARG A 417 -4.86 -6.89 -8.05
CA ARG A 417 -4.41 -6.92 -9.43
C ARG A 417 -4.60 -5.51 -10.00
N LEU A 418 -3.50 -4.86 -10.34
CA LEU A 418 -3.49 -3.50 -10.83
C LEU A 418 -3.04 -3.46 -12.28
N ASP A 419 -3.82 -2.83 -13.14
CA ASP A 419 -3.36 -2.47 -14.48
C ASP A 419 -2.44 -1.25 -14.35
N LEU A 420 -1.25 -1.33 -14.93
CA LEU A 420 -0.24 -0.29 -14.73
C LEU A 420 -0.57 0.98 -15.51
N THR A 421 -0.94 2.03 -14.78
CA THR A 421 -1.13 3.37 -15.32
C THR A 421 0.12 4.24 -15.09
N PRO A 422 0.37 5.29 -15.90
CA PRO A 422 1.48 6.22 -15.66
C PRO A 422 1.45 6.92 -14.29
N ALA A 423 0.28 7.00 -13.64
CA ALA A 423 0.17 7.51 -12.28
C ALA A 423 0.59 6.48 -11.24
N LEU A 424 0.22 5.21 -11.44
CA LEU A 424 0.64 4.10 -10.57
C LEU A 424 2.15 3.91 -10.60
N THR A 425 2.78 4.05 -11.77
CA THR A 425 4.24 3.97 -11.87
C THR A 425 4.92 5.12 -11.12
N ARG A 426 4.42 6.35 -11.30
CA ARG A 426 4.97 7.55 -10.64
C ARG A 426 4.75 7.61 -9.13
N LEU A 427 3.60 7.17 -8.63
CA LEU A 427 3.30 7.26 -7.19
C LEU A 427 3.52 5.94 -6.43
N GLY A 428 3.15 4.81 -7.02
CA GLY A 428 3.20 3.51 -6.36
C GLY A 428 4.59 2.88 -6.43
N LEU A 429 5.11 2.66 -7.64
CA LEU A 429 6.40 1.99 -7.81
C LEU A 429 7.57 2.85 -7.32
N ALA A 430 7.52 4.17 -7.52
CA ALA A 430 8.56 5.07 -7.03
C ALA A 430 8.63 5.10 -5.49
N ALA A 431 7.49 5.01 -4.80
CA ALA A 431 7.46 4.93 -3.34
C ALA A 431 8.05 3.61 -2.81
N ALA A 432 7.78 2.50 -3.49
CA ALA A 432 8.35 1.19 -3.14
C ALA A 432 9.85 1.09 -3.49
N ASN A 433 10.24 1.69 -4.62
CA ASN A 433 11.60 1.70 -5.11
C ASN A 433 11.89 2.98 -5.90
N PRO A 434 12.73 3.90 -5.36
CA PRO A 434 12.99 5.21 -5.97
C PRO A 434 13.70 5.13 -7.34
N LEU A 435 14.33 4.00 -7.68
CA LEU A 435 14.94 3.80 -8.99
C LEU A 435 13.92 3.60 -10.11
N LEU A 436 12.68 3.20 -9.74
CA LEU A 436 11.59 2.95 -10.67
C LEU A 436 10.76 4.21 -10.96
N ASP A 437 11.25 5.37 -10.52
CA ASP A 437 10.68 6.65 -10.93
C ASP A 437 10.81 6.81 -12.46
N ALA A 438 9.74 7.27 -13.10
CA ALA A 438 9.58 7.38 -14.56
C ALA A 438 9.61 6.06 -15.37
N VAL A 439 9.06 4.97 -14.83
CA VAL A 439 8.65 3.80 -15.64
C VAL A 439 7.50 4.19 -16.57
N VAL A 440 7.68 3.93 -17.88
CA VAL A 440 6.78 4.41 -18.95
C VAL A 440 5.68 3.41 -19.25
N THR A 441 6.02 2.12 -19.38
CA THR A 441 5.04 1.05 -19.64
C THR A 441 5.51 -0.25 -18.99
N VAL A 442 4.59 -1.22 -18.89
CA VAL A 442 4.93 -2.59 -18.49
C VAL A 442 4.74 -3.48 -19.70
N GLN A 443 5.79 -4.21 -20.04
CA GLN A 443 5.71 -5.17 -21.12
C GLN A 443 4.99 -6.40 -20.56
N GLY A 444 3.73 -6.54 -20.92
CA GLY A 444 3.02 -7.79 -20.68
C GLY A 444 3.84 -8.96 -21.24
N GLY A 445 3.81 -10.10 -20.55
CA GLY A 445 4.36 -11.34 -21.11
C GLY A 445 3.81 -11.62 -22.51
N ALA A 446 4.40 -12.59 -23.22
CA ALA A 446 4.24 -12.85 -24.66
C ALA A 446 2.81 -13.03 -25.25
N GLY A 447 1.74 -12.68 -24.54
CA GLY A 447 0.33 -12.68 -24.97
C GLY A 447 -0.34 -11.32 -25.12
N GLY A 448 0.37 -10.18 -25.04
CA GLY A 448 -0.19 -8.86 -25.41
C GLY A 448 -1.29 -8.29 -24.51
N ALA A 449 -1.72 -9.03 -23.47
CA ALA A 449 -2.54 -8.48 -22.40
C ALA A 449 -1.69 -7.51 -21.57
N GLY A 450 -2.18 -6.28 -21.40
CA GLY A 450 -1.48 -5.18 -20.74
C GLY A 450 -0.83 -5.60 -19.43
N GLY A 451 0.33 -5.01 -19.14
CA GLY A 451 1.12 -5.33 -17.95
C GLY A 451 0.30 -5.13 -16.67
N ARG A 452 -0.16 -6.23 -16.10
CA ARG A 452 -0.91 -6.29 -14.86
C ARG A 452 0.04 -6.65 -13.73
N LEU A 453 0.10 -5.80 -12.71
CA LEU A 453 0.84 -6.03 -11.48
C LEU A 453 -0.05 -6.82 -10.53
N SER A 454 0.43 -7.95 -10.04
CA SER A 454 -0.20 -8.65 -8.91
C SER A 454 0.55 -8.32 -7.63
N ALA A 455 -0.18 -7.90 -6.62
CA ALA A 455 0.31 -7.60 -5.28
C ALA A 455 -0.51 -8.38 -4.24
N SER A 456 0.15 -8.81 -3.17
CA SER A 456 -0.51 -9.38 -1.98
C SER A 456 -0.13 -8.57 -0.75
N PHE A 457 -1.12 -8.30 0.11
CA PHE A 457 -0.98 -7.53 1.34
C PHE A 457 -1.21 -8.47 2.53
N SER A 458 -0.19 -8.57 3.38
CA SER A 458 -0.17 -9.43 4.56
C SER A 458 0.12 -8.59 5.80
N PRO A 459 -0.90 -8.18 6.57
CA PRO A 459 -0.68 -7.49 7.83
C PRO A 459 -0.05 -8.44 8.86
N ASP A 460 0.76 -7.91 9.76
CA ASP A 460 1.43 -8.70 10.78
C ASP A 460 0.40 -9.41 11.68
N GLY A 461 0.55 -10.74 11.78
CA GLY A 461 -0.42 -11.59 12.47
C GLY A 461 -1.81 -11.66 11.82
N GLY A 462 -1.96 -11.15 10.59
CA GLY A 462 -3.24 -11.11 9.88
C GLY A 462 -4.22 -10.08 10.43
N ARG A 463 -3.82 -9.17 11.33
CA ARG A 463 -4.75 -8.28 12.05
C ARG A 463 -5.00 -6.95 11.36
N LEU A 464 -6.24 -6.49 11.40
CA LEU A 464 -6.68 -5.16 11.00
C LEU A 464 -7.42 -4.47 12.18
N PRO A 465 -7.17 -3.17 12.45
CA PRO A 465 -6.17 -2.32 11.81
C PRO A 465 -4.74 -2.83 12.06
N TYR A 466 -3.87 -2.69 11.06
CA TYR A 466 -2.50 -3.19 11.13
C TYR A 466 -1.57 -2.19 11.80
N GLN A 467 -0.52 -2.68 12.47
CA GLN A 467 0.59 -1.84 12.96
C GLN A 467 1.77 -1.88 11.97
N ALA A 468 1.96 -3.04 11.35
CA ALA A 468 2.88 -3.27 10.27
C ALA A 468 2.27 -4.29 9.30
N ALA A 469 2.71 -4.24 8.06
CA ALA A 469 2.27 -5.14 7.01
C ALA A 469 3.36 -5.33 5.97
N THR A 470 3.29 -6.45 5.27
CA THR A 470 4.14 -6.75 4.11
C THR A 470 3.31 -6.74 2.85
N VAL A 471 3.73 -5.95 1.86
CA VAL A 471 3.22 -6.03 0.48
C VAL A 471 4.23 -6.76 -0.37
N GLU A 472 3.78 -7.81 -1.04
CA GLU A 472 4.58 -8.58 -1.97
C GLU A 472 4.05 -8.41 -3.39
N MET A 473 4.89 -7.97 -4.30
CA MET A 473 4.58 -7.84 -5.72
C MET A 473 5.25 -8.97 -6.50
N ALA A 474 4.48 -9.53 -7.44
CA ALA A 474 4.98 -10.55 -8.35
C ALA A 474 6.09 -10.00 -9.27
N PRO A 475 7.00 -10.85 -9.78
CA PRO A 475 8.00 -10.46 -10.77
C PRO A 475 7.35 -9.77 -11.98
N VAL A 476 7.98 -8.71 -12.48
CA VAL A 476 7.41 -7.87 -13.56
C VAL A 476 8.50 -7.31 -14.46
N THR A 477 8.21 -7.18 -15.76
CA THR A 477 9.12 -6.54 -16.72
C THR A 477 8.61 -5.16 -17.11
N LEU A 478 9.39 -4.13 -16.78
CA LEU A 478 9.05 -2.73 -16.98
C LEU A 478 9.87 -2.14 -18.14
N ALA A 479 9.27 -1.21 -18.88
CA ALA A 479 9.97 -0.34 -19.82
C ALA A 479 10.33 0.98 -19.12
N LEU A 480 11.62 1.27 -19.05
CA LEU A 480 12.16 2.48 -18.44
C LEU A 480 12.08 3.66 -19.42
N GLY A 481 11.64 4.80 -18.90
CA GLY A 481 11.73 6.07 -19.61
C GLY A 481 13.15 6.61 -19.65
N PRO A 482 13.43 7.53 -20.60
CA PRO A 482 14.74 8.17 -20.73
C PRO A 482 15.12 9.02 -19.50
N ALA A 483 14.13 9.48 -18.74
CA ALA A 483 14.30 10.29 -17.54
C ALA A 483 14.28 9.46 -16.24
N SER A 484 14.35 8.12 -16.32
CA SER A 484 14.37 7.30 -15.10
C SER A 484 15.68 7.48 -14.33
N ASN A 485 15.55 7.56 -13.01
CA ASN A 485 16.70 7.65 -12.09
C ASN A 485 17.68 6.50 -12.29
N LEU A 486 17.18 5.31 -12.64
CA LEU A 486 18.00 4.17 -12.99
C LEU A 486 18.86 4.42 -14.25
N VAL A 487 18.27 4.96 -15.32
CA VAL A 487 19.02 5.29 -16.54
C VAL A 487 20.07 6.38 -16.26
N GLN A 488 19.75 7.36 -15.42
CA GLN A 488 20.71 8.38 -14.97
C GLN A 488 21.86 7.75 -14.18
N LEU A 489 21.57 6.92 -13.17
CA LEU A 489 22.58 6.21 -12.38
C LEU A 489 23.51 5.39 -13.28
N LEU A 490 22.96 4.66 -14.24
CA LEU A 490 23.76 3.87 -15.18
C LEU A 490 24.62 4.75 -16.09
N SER A 491 24.10 5.92 -16.49
CA SER A 491 24.88 6.91 -17.25
C SER A 491 26.03 7.46 -16.41
N ASP A 492 25.77 7.80 -15.14
CA ASP A 492 26.76 8.34 -14.21
C ASP A 492 27.86 7.31 -13.87
N LEU A 493 27.51 6.02 -13.87
CA LEU A 493 28.45 4.90 -13.76
C LEU A 493 29.19 4.58 -15.08
N GLY A 494 28.94 5.32 -16.16
CA GLY A 494 29.57 5.09 -17.46
C GLY A 494 29.04 3.87 -18.24
N LEU A 495 27.92 3.28 -17.79
CA LEU A 495 27.31 2.09 -18.40
C LEU A 495 26.35 2.41 -19.56
N ARG A 496 26.32 3.65 -20.04
CA ARG A 496 25.44 4.09 -21.14
C ARG A 496 25.61 3.26 -22.42
N GLY A 497 26.79 2.69 -22.66
CA GLY A 497 27.07 1.83 -23.81
C GLY A 497 26.42 0.43 -23.74
N LEU A 498 26.02 -0.01 -22.55
CA LEU A 498 25.46 -1.36 -22.33
C LEU A 498 23.95 -1.43 -22.55
N THR A 499 23.24 -0.30 -22.52
CA THR A 499 21.79 -0.27 -22.76
C THR A 499 21.39 -0.43 -24.23
N GLY A 500 22.34 -0.78 -25.10
CA GLY A 500 22.09 -1.28 -26.45
C GLY A 500 22.72 -0.39 -27.52
N ARG A 501 23.95 -0.70 -27.92
CA ARG A 501 24.62 -0.08 -29.07
C ARG A 501 24.00 -0.46 -30.44
N GLY A 502 22.88 -1.18 -30.43
CA GLY A 502 22.10 -1.56 -31.63
C GLY A 502 20.61 -1.79 -31.36
N ALA A 503 20.13 -1.46 -30.16
CA ALA A 503 18.69 -1.48 -29.91
C ALA A 503 18.09 -0.22 -30.53
N SER A 504 16.99 -0.37 -31.28
CA SER A 504 16.19 0.76 -31.75
C SER A 504 15.95 1.73 -30.57
N PRO A 505 16.00 3.06 -30.74
CA PRO A 505 15.95 4.08 -29.67
C PRO A 505 14.66 4.11 -28.82
N GLY A 506 13.92 3.00 -28.73
CA GLY A 506 12.53 2.94 -28.25
C GLY A 506 12.33 2.67 -26.77
N ALA A 507 13.06 1.76 -26.10
CA ALA A 507 12.85 1.48 -24.68
C ALA A 507 13.96 0.59 -24.10
N SER A 508 14.44 0.93 -22.90
CA SER A 508 15.22 -0.01 -22.08
C SER A 508 14.26 -0.83 -21.24
N PHE A 509 14.35 -2.15 -21.29
CA PHE A 509 13.53 -3.03 -20.45
C PHE A 509 14.31 -3.44 -19.19
N VAL A 510 13.63 -3.44 -18.06
CA VAL A 510 14.11 -3.95 -16.78
C VAL A 510 13.18 -5.06 -16.30
N SER A 511 13.73 -6.25 -16.07
CA SER A 511 13.00 -7.33 -15.41
C SER A 511 13.27 -7.25 -13.91
N LEU A 512 12.20 -7.18 -13.12
CA LEU A 512 12.23 -7.15 -11.67
C LEU A 512 11.89 -8.53 -11.12
N SER A 513 12.69 -8.99 -10.17
CA SER A 513 12.32 -10.10 -9.30
C SER A 513 11.15 -9.72 -8.37
N ARG A 514 10.67 -10.70 -7.59
CA ARG A 514 9.65 -10.47 -6.57
C ARG A 514 10.10 -9.34 -5.64
N MET A 515 9.22 -8.39 -5.40
CA MET A 515 9.48 -7.26 -4.51
C MET A 515 8.68 -7.44 -3.23
N SER A 516 9.33 -7.39 -2.08
CA SER A 516 8.68 -7.45 -0.77
C SER A 516 8.99 -6.16 0.00
N VAL A 517 7.93 -5.42 0.33
CA VAL A 517 7.98 -4.14 1.02
C VAL A 517 7.26 -4.28 2.34
N HIS A 518 8.01 -4.18 3.44
CA HIS A 518 7.46 -4.12 4.77
C HIS A 518 7.18 -2.67 5.12
N PHE A 519 5.99 -2.33 5.60
CA PHE A 519 5.65 -0.97 6.00
C PHE A 519 4.94 -0.92 7.33
N THR A 520 5.14 0.18 8.05
CA THR A 520 4.55 0.43 9.35
C THR A 520 3.50 1.53 9.26
N ARG A 521 2.56 1.57 10.22
CA ARG A 521 1.60 2.67 10.34
C ARG A 521 2.28 4.04 10.53
N GLY A 522 3.54 4.04 10.99
CA GLY A 522 4.37 5.24 11.12
C GLY A 522 4.91 5.79 9.80
N GLY A 523 4.62 5.18 8.65
CA GLY A 523 5.08 5.63 7.34
C GLY A 523 6.50 5.17 6.98
N GLU A 524 7.13 4.34 7.81
CA GLU A 524 8.39 3.67 7.45
C GLU A 524 8.10 2.52 6.47
N LEU A 525 8.78 2.55 5.33
CA LEU A 525 8.86 1.51 4.32
C LEU A 525 10.24 0.87 4.36
N ARG A 526 10.30 -0.47 4.31
CA ARG A 526 11.52 -1.24 4.20
C ARG A 526 11.40 -2.21 3.03
N THR A 527 12.19 -1.98 2.00
CA THR A 527 12.20 -2.79 0.80
C THR A 527 13.28 -3.86 0.95
N GLN A 528 12.86 -5.13 0.92
CA GLN A 528 13.76 -6.28 0.86
C GLN A 528 14.50 -6.28 -0.48
N ARG A 529 15.52 -7.14 -0.63
CA ARG A 529 16.32 -7.21 -1.86
C ARG A 529 15.44 -7.46 -3.08
N VAL A 530 15.47 -6.52 -4.02
CA VAL A 530 14.89 -6.64 -5.35
C VAL A 530 16.02 -6.74 -6.35
N ASP A 531 16.24 -7.93 -6.89
CA ASP A 531 17.12 -8.11 -8.04
C ASP A 531 16.44 -7.58 -9.30
N MET A 532 17.19 -6.80 -10.08
CA MET A 532 16.77 -6.26 -11.37
C MET A 532 17.74 -6.68 -12.46
N ARG A 533 17.21 -6.85 -13.65
CA ARG A 533 18.00 -7.15 -14.84
C ARG A 533 17.67 -6.16 -15.94
N LEU A 534 18.67 -5.37 -16.33
CA LEU A 534 18.56 -4.41 -17.41
C LEU A 534 19.21 -4.95 -18.67
N GLY A 535 18.47 -4.96 -19.77
CA GLY A 535 19.00 -5.44 -21.04
C GLY A 535 19.09 -6.97 -21.10
N GLY A 536 19.00 -7.46 -22.33
CA GLY A 536 18.70 -8.84 -22.66
C GLY A 536 17.46 -8.85 -23.53
N SER A 537 17.62 -9.21 -24.80
CA SER A 537 16.46 -9.59 -25.60
C SER A 537 15.79 -10.73 -24.85
N THR A 538 14.54 -10.56 -24.44
CA THR A 538 13.70 -11.70 -24.09
C THR A 538 13.61 -12.55 -25.34
N SER A 539 14.56 -13.45 -25.57
CA SER A 539 14.39 -14.54 -26.50
C SER A 539 13.31 -15.39 -25.87
N SER A 540 12.05 -15.01 -26.11
CA SER A 540 10.92 -15.84 -25.80
C SER A 540 11.24 -17.15 -26.49
N SER A 541 11.59 -18.16 -25.70
CA SER A 541 11.67 -19.54 -26.15
C SER A 541 10.24 -19.95 -26.46
N THR A 542 9.70 -19.44 -27.56
CA THR A 542 8.47 -19.91 -28.16
C THR A 542 8.86 -21.27 -28.70
N SER A 543 8.69 -22.30 -27.87
CA SER A 543 8.73 -23.69 -28.30
C SER A 543 7.55 -23.87 -29.26
N SER A 544 7.76 -23.50 -30.52
CA SER A 544 6.85 -23.84 -31.60
C SER A 544 6.94 -25.34 -31.81
N SER A 545 6.17 -26.10 -31.03
CA SER A 545 5.79 -27.45 -31.42
C SER A 545 4.91 -27.30 -32.67
N VAL A 546 5.53 -27.34 -33.83
CA VAL A 546 4.86 -27.42 -35.13
C VAL A 546 4.19 -28.80 -35.19
N GLY A 547 2.96 -28.86 -34.69
CA GLY A 547 2.02 -29.93 -35.01
C GLY A 547 1.46 -29.66 -36.41
N THR A 548 1.97 -30.37 -37.41
CA THR A 548 1.31 -30.48 -38.70
C THR A 548 -0.01 -31.25 -38.53
N GLY A 549 -1.12 -30.52 -38.55
CA GLY A 549 -2.47 -31.09 -38.48
C GLY A 549 -3.44 -30.27 -39.31
N SER A 550 -3.71 -30.76 -40.53
CA SER A 550 -4.75 -30.29 -41.45
C SER A 550 -6.17 -30.55 -40.92
N HIS A 551 -7.08 -29.57 -41.03
CA HIS A 551 -8.36 -29.67 -41.76
C HIS A 551 -9.33 -28.50 -41.47
N ALA A 552 -9.78 -27.90 -42.57
CA ALA A 552 -11.13 -27.39 -42.89
C ALA A 552 -12.06 -26.82 -41.78
N SER A 553 -12.33 -25.52 -41.96
CA SER A 553 -13.64 -24.86 -41.92
C SER A 553 -14.89 -25.71 -41.62
N SER A 554 -15.64 -25.32 -40.58
CA SER A 554 -17.11 -25.17 -40.69
C SER A 554 -17.68 -24.30 -39.57
N THR A 555 -18.58 -23.43 -39.99
CA THR A 555 -19.47 -22.57 -39.22
C THR A 555 -20.67 -23.38 -38.73
N SER A 556 -21.07 -23.31 -37.46
CA SER A 556 -22.50 -23.36 -37.10
C SER A 556 -22.78 -22.96 -35.65
N THR A 557 -23.96 -22.39 -35.51
CA THR A 557 -24.67 -21.84 -34.35
C THR A 557 -25.41 -22.90 -33.52
N ASN A 558 -25.81 -22.46 -32.31
CA ASN A 558 -26.98 -22.87 -31.49
C ASN A 558 -26.81 -23.88 -30.33
N ALA A 559 -27.06 -23.32 -29.15
CA ALA A 559 -28.13 -23.66 -28.20
C ALA A 559 -28.09 -24.95 -27.35
N SER A 560 -28.09 -24.70 -26.03
CA SER A 560 -28.89 -25.33 -24.96
C SER A 560 -28.99 -26.86 -24.89
N SER A 561 -28.60 -27.44 -23.75
CA SER A 561 -29.54 -28.11 -22.83
C SER A 561 -28.86 -28.67 -21.58
N ASP A 562 -29.61 -28.60 -20.49
CA ASP A 562 -29.47 -29.26 -19.20
C ASP A 562 -29.11 -30.76 -19.30
N SER A 563 -28.41 -31.27 -18.28
CA SER A 563 -28.87 -32.43 -17.47
C SER A 563 -27.80 -32.89 -16.47
N ALA A 564 -28.20 -32.93 -15.19
CA ALA A 564 -27.64 -33.72 -14.10
C ALA A 564 -28.85 -34.25 -13.29
N PRO A 565 -28.71 -35.14 -12.29
CA PRO A 565 -27.74 -36.22 -12.02
C PRO A 565 -28.44 -37.54 -11.58
N ALA A 566 -27.68 -38.60 -11.28
CA ALA A 566 -28.12 -39.66 -10.35
C ALA A 566 -26.92 -40.34 -9.66
N PRO A 567 -26.95 -40.57 -8.32
CA PRO A 567 -25.87 -41.21 -7.58
C PRO A 567 -26.14 -42.70 -7.30
N GLY A 568 -25.10 -43.51 -7.41
CA GLY A 568 -25.10 -44.92 -7.00
C GLY A 568 -24.53 -45.11 -5.60
N ALA A 569 -25.33 -45.68 -4.71
CA ALA A 569 -24.96 -46.17 -3.39
C ALA A 569 -24.26 -47.54 -3.48
N GLY A 570 -23.31 -47.81 -2.58
CA GLY A 570 -22.69 -49.12 -2.43
C GLY A 570 -22.11 -49.29 -1.03
N ALA A 571 -22.82 -50.04 -0.19
CA ALA A 571 -22.39 -50.51 1.12
C ALA A 571 -21.44 -51.70 1.01
N GLY A 572 -20.53 -51.86 1.97
CA GLY A 572 -19.66 -53.05 2.07
C GLY A 572 -18.96 -53.11 3.42
N ALA A 573 -19.14 -54.24 4.11
CA ALA A 573 -18.92 -54.45 5.53
C ALA A 573 -17.52 -54.99 5.90
N GLY A 574 -17.13 -54.77 7.16
CA GLY A 574 -16.59 -55.80 8.06
C GLY A 574 -15.07 -56.07 8.05
N SER A 575 -14.41 -55.86 9.19
CA SER A 575 -13.57 -56.88 9.87
C SER A 575 -12.99 -56.33 11.18
N ALA A 576 -12.80 -57.21 12.16
CA ALA A 576 -12.44 -56.95 13.54
C ALA A 576 -11.02 -57.44 13.91
N ALA A 577 -10.41 -56.74 14.89
CA ALA A 577 -9.34 -57.16 15.84
C ALA A 577 -7.89 -57.36 15.31
N PRO A 578 -6.84 -57.40 16.17
CA PRO A 578 -6.71 -57.01 17.59
C PRO A 578 -5.50 -56.07 17.88
N GLU A 579 -5.37 -55.73 19.17
CA GLU A 579 -4.36 -54.93 19.86
C GLU A 579 -2.89 -55.38 19.66
N SER A 580 -1.93 -54.44 19.63
CA SER A 580 -0.79 -54.36 20.57
C SER A 580 0.35 -53.45 20.11
N SER A 581 1.08 -52.96 21.12
CA SER A 581 2.48 -52.49 21.14
C SER A 581 2.73 -50.98 21.27
N ALA A 582 3.49 -50.69 22.32
CA ALA A 582 4.08 -49.42 22.70
C ALA A 582 5.27 -49.08 21.79
N GLY A 583 5.48 -47.80 21.51
CA GLY A 583 6.65 -47.33 20.77
C GLY A 583 6.91 -45.84 21.01
N ALA A 584 8.08 -45.54 21.56
CA ALA A 584 8.53 -44.23 22.00
C ALA A 584 8.68 -43.21 20.86
N SER A 585 8.42 -41.94 21.17
CA SER A 585 8.61 -40.80 20.27
C SER A 585 10.10 -40.52 20.01
N VAL A 586 10.58 -40.80 18.81
CA VAL A 586 11.86 -40.31 18.29
C VAL A 586 11.58 -39.03 17.51
N ALA A 587 12.24 -37.94 17.90
CA ALA A 587 12.19 -36.66 17.20
C ALA A 587 12.76 -36.82 15.78
N ALA A 588 11.94 -36.49 14.77
CA ALA A 588 12.37 -36.47 13.38
C ALA A 588 13.39 -35.34 13.15
N PRO A 589 14.51 -35.60 12.45
CA PRO A 589 15.48 -34.57 12.11
C PRO A 589 14.86 -33.54 11.17
N ALA A 590 15.18 -32.26 11.41
CA ALA A 590 14.75 -31.16 10.55
C ALA A 590 15.14 -31.44 9.08
N PRO A 591 14.23 -31.27 8.11
CA PRO A 591 14.57 -31.45 6.70
C PRO A 591 15.65 -30.43 6.30
N ALA A 592 16.70 -30.92 5.64
CA ALA A 592 17.77 -30.09 5.12
C ALA A 592 17.19 -29.00 4.18
N PRO A 593 17.72 -27.76 4.23
CA PRO A 593 17.23 -26.68 3.39
C PRO A 593 17.42 -27.03 1.91
N ALA A 594 16.32 -27.03 1.16
CA ALA A 594 16.36 -27.15 -0.30
C ALA A 594 17.14 -25.95 -0.89
N PRO A 595 17.92 -26.15 -1.97
CA PRO A 595 18.69 -25.08 -2.60
C PRO A 595 17.77 -23.96 -3.08
N ALA A 596 18.09 -22.72 -2.70
CA ALA A 596 17.35 -21.53 -3.08
C ALA A 596 17.31 -21.41 -4.62
N ALA A 597 16.12 -21.34 -5.22
CA ALA A 597 16.02 -21.03 -6.64
C ALA A 597 16.26 -19.53 -6.84
N THR A 598 17.52 -19.22 -7.15
CA THR A 598 17.98 -17.97 -7.74
C THR A 598 17.17 -17.66 -9.01
N LEU A 599 17.11 -16.39 -9.44
CA LEU A 599 16.70 -16.05 -10.83
C LEU A 599 17.30 -17.11 -11.78
N PRO A 600 16.52 -17.66 -12.74
CA PRO A 600 16.96 -18.78 -13.56
C PRO A 600 18.39 -18.53 -14.03
N ALA A 601 19.28 -19.47 -13.71
CA ALA A 601 20.70 -19.36 -14.03
C ALA A 601 20.82 -18.96 -15.50
N GLU A 602 21.55 -17.87 -15.75
CA GLU A 602 21.56 -17.24 -17.06
C GLU A 602 22.04 -18.23 -18.13
N PRO A 603 21.44 -18.25 -19.33
CA PRO A 603 22.19 -18.71 -20.48
C PRO A 603 23.45 -17.83 -20.59
N ALA A 604 24.62 -18.45 -20.55
CA ALA A 604 25.89 -17.73 -20.65
C ALA A 604 25.88 -16.83 -21.91
N GLY A 605 26.08 -15.51 -21.74
CA GLY A 605 26.23 -14.55 -22.84
C GLY A 605 25.10 -13.53 -23.04
N SER A 606 24.03 -13.58 -22.26
CA SER A 606 22.95 -12.59 -22.37
C SER A 606 23.29 -11.26 -21.66
N GLY A 607 24.23 -10.48 -22.23
CA GLY A 607 24.93 -9.31 -21.67
C GLY A 607 24.10 -8.14 -21.11
N GLY A 608 23.17 -8.41 -20.19
CA GLY A 608 22.45 -7.44 -19.40
C GLY A 608 23.20 -7.05 -18.12
N VAL A 609 22.86 -5.90 -17.56
CA VAL A 609 23.36 -5.43 -16.27
C VAL A 609 22.47 -5.99 -15.16
N ARG A 610 23.06 -6.72 -14.23
CA ARG A 610 22.38 -7.17 -13.00
C ARG A 610 22.54 -6.12 -11.92
N LEU A 611 21.43 -5.79 -11.28
CA LEU A 611 21.33 -4.82 -10.19
C LEU A 611 20.59 -5.49 -9.03
N ALA A 612 20.80 -5.01 -7.82
CA ALA A 612 19.98 -5.34 -6.66
C ALA A 612 19.71 -4.07 -5.85
N VAL A 613 18.50 -3.92 -5.34
CA VAL A 613 18.10 -2.74 -4.56
C VAL A 613 17.46 -3.17 -3.26
N TRP A 614 17.87 -2.57 -2.15
CA TRP A 614 17.27 -2.76 -0.83
C TRP A 614 17.45 -1.51 0.01
N GLY A 615 16.62 -1.33 1.03
CA GLY A 615 16.74 -0.13 1.88
C GLY A 615 15.51 0.17 2.69
N ARG A 616 15.47 1.39 3.20
CA ARG A 616 14.36 1.98 3.93
C ARG A 616 14.03 3.39 3.40
N ALA A 617 12.76 3.73 3.43
CA ALA A 617 12.26 5.08 3.25
C ALA A 617 11.31 5.41 4.39
N ASP A 618 11.31 6.65 4.86
CA ASP A 618 10.32 7.16 5.80
C ASP A 618 9.54 8.26 5.09
N LEU A 619 8.27 7.97 4.78
CA LEU A 619 7.38 8.87 4.05
C LEU A 619 6.96 10.09 4.88
N MET A 620 7.02 10.00 6.21
CA MET A 620 6.64 11.10 7.11
C MET A 620 7.77 12.12 7.24
N THR A 621 9.02 11.65 7.31
CA THR A 621 10.21 12.53 7.34
C THR A 621 10.76 12.86 5.95
N ASP A 622 10.18 12.29 4.89
CA ASP A 622 10.69 12.34 3.52
C ASP A 622 12.20 12.02 3.49
N SER A 623 12.58 10.87 4.05
CA SER A 623 13.97 10.41 4.09
C SER A 623 14.12 9.03 3.47
N LEU A 624 15.27 8.82 2.82
CA LEU A 624 15.60 7.64 2.03
C LEU A 624 17.01 7.18 2.39
N ASP A 625 17.16 5.89 2.64
CA ASP A 625 18.41 5.21 2.96
C ASP A 625 18.40 3.82 2.29
N PHE A 626 18.85 3.80 1.04
CA PHE A 626 18.88 2.63 0.16
C PHE A 626 20.30 2.29 -0.25
N THR A 627 20.49 1.07 -0.72
CA THR A 627 21.72 0.61 -1.35
C THR A 627 21.38 -0.05 -2.69
N VAL A 628 22.11 0.33 -3.72
CA VAL A 628 22.06 -0.29 -5.04
C VAL A 628 23.33 -1.10 -5.24
N GLY A 629 23.20 -2.42 -5.28
CA GLY A 629 24.27 -3.32 -5.70
C GLY A 629 24.30 -3.42 -7.22
N VAL A 630 25.46 -3.17 -7.83
CA VAL A 630 25.68 -3.34 -9.27
C VAL A 630 26.65 -4.49 -9.50
N ALA A 631 26.30 -5.42 -10.39
CA ALA A 631 27.21 -6.50 -10.74
C ALA A 631 28.51 -5.94 -11.37
N PRO A 632 29.69 -6.40 -10.93
CA PRO A 632 30.97 -5.82 -11.34
C PRO A 632 31.34 -6.16 -12.79
N GLY A 633 30.91 -7.30 -13.34
CA GLY A 633 31.32 -7.76 -14.67
C GLY A 633 31.09 -6.73 -15.79
N PRO A 634 29.86 -6.19 -15.95
CA PRO A 634 29.59 -5.14 -16.92
C PRO A 634 30.35 -3.83 -16.66
N LEU A 635 30.56 -3.44 -15.40
CA LEU A 635 31.35 -2.27 -15.02
C LEU A 635 32.82 -2.41 -15.38
N LEU A 636 33.42 -3.57 -15.08
CA LEU A 636 34.81 -3.87 -15.42
C LEU A 636 35.01 -3.90 -16.92
N THR A 637 34.07 -4.50 -17.65
CA THR A 637 34.09 -4.52 -19.13
C THR A 637 34.03 -3.10 -19.71
N ALA A 638 33.17 -2.24 -19.16
CA ALA A 638 33.07 -0.84 -19.57
C ALA A 638 34.37 -0.06 -19.30
N LEU A 639 35.12 -0.43 -18.25
CA LEU A 639 36.44 0.12 -17.93
C LEU A 639 37.59 -0.52 -18.73
N GLY A 640 37.30 -1.46 -19.64
CA GLY A 640 38.31 -2.17 -20.44
C GLY A 640 39.11 -3.20 -19.64
N LEU A 641 38.59 -3.65 -18.48
CA LEU A 641 39.18 -4.69 -17.65
C LEU A 641 38.51 -6.04 -17.93
N PRO A 642 39.24 -7.17 -17.84
CA PRO A 642 38.65 -8.49 -17.99
C PRO A 642 37.62 -8.75 -16.89
N SER A 643 36.41 -9.17 -17.26
CA SER A 643 35.27 -9.36 -16.34
C SER A 643 35.48 -10.50 -15.34
N GLY A 644 36.44 -11.39 -15.56
CA GLY A 644 36.83 -12.46 -14.62
C GLY A 644 35.74 -13.49 -14.31
N GLU A 645 34.53 -13.34 -14.82
CA GLU A 645 33.39 -14.19 -14.50
C GLU A 645 33.57 -15.58 -15.14
N ARG A 646 33.62 -16.61 -14.30
CA ARG A 646 33.79 -18.00 -14.73
C ARG A 646 32.60 -18.41 -15.57
N GLN A 647 32.79 -18.56 -16.88
CA GLN A 647 31.81 -19.21 -17.74
C GLN A 647 31.58 -20.62 -17.17
N PRO A 648 30.36 -20.97 -16.69
CA PRO A 648 30.10 -22.31 -16.21
C PRO A 648 30.43 -23.24 -17.38
N ALA A 649 31.34 -24.19 -17.16
CA ALA A 649 31.71 -25.14 -18.18
C ALA A 649 30.41 -25.80 -18.63
N SER A 650 30.01 -25.54 -19.88
CA SER A 650 28.93 -26.29 -20.50
C SER A 650 29.31 -27.75 -20.32
N THR A 651 28.49 -28.49 -19.58
CA THR A 651 28.56 -29.94 -19.53
C THR A 651 28.38 -30.44 -20.95
N GLU A 652 29.50 -30.58 -21.64
CA GLU A 652 29.67 -31.22 -22.94
C GLU A 652 29.42 -32.71 -22.68
N ALA A 653 28.15 -33.07 -22.66
CA ALA A 653 27.65 -34.40 -22.34
C ALA A 653 27.68 -35.37 -23.54
N ASP A 654 28.49 -35.09 -24.56
CA ASP A 654 28.62 -35.95 -25.75
C ASP A 654 30.09 -35.99 -26.24
N ALA A 655 30.93 -36.82 -25.59
CA ALA A 655 32.15 -37.33 -26.20
C ALA A 655 32.69 -38.54 -25.41
N ALA A 656 32.10 -39.71 -25.65
CA ALA A 656 32.77 -40.97 -25.35
C ALA A 656 33.76 -41.32 -26.49
N ALA A 657 34.92 -41.84 -26.09
CA ALA A 657 35.97 -42.49 -26.89
C ALA A 657 37.12 -41.63 -27.47
N ALA A 658 38.18 -41.42 -26.69
CA ALA A 658 39.53 -41.98 -26.94
C ALA A 658 40.58 -41.44 -25.92
N PRO A 659 41.52 -42.26 -25.42
CA PRO A 659 42.59 -41.80 -24.54
C PRO A 659 43.86 -41.46 -25.33
N SER A 660 44.31 -40.21 -25.30
CA SER A 660 45.70 -39.89 -25.66
C SER A 660 46.29 -38.72 -24.85
N SER A 661 47.35 -39.09 -24.13
CA SER A 661 48.53 -38.31 -23.71
C SER A 661 48.35 -36.88 -23.16
N SER A 662 48.49 -36.78 -21.83
CA SER A 662 49.41 -35.87 -21.14
C SER A 662 49.71 -34.53 -21.81
N SER A 663 48.74 -33.62 -21.80
CA SER A 663 49.07 -32.20 -21.69
C SER A 663 48.92 -31.81 -20.22
N THR A 664 50.04 -31.46 -19.60
CA THR A 664 50.09 -30.76 -18.31
C THR A 664 49.54 -29.36 -18.55
N GLY A 665 48.22 -29.27 -18.76
CA GLY A 665 47.49 -28.04 -18.97
C GLY A 665 47.52 -27.24 -17.67
N GLY A 666 48.47 -26.33 -17.58
CA GLY A 666 48.57 -25.37 -16.48
C GLY A 666 47.20 -24.75 -16.24
N SER A 667 46.73 -24.82 -14.99
CA SER A 667 45.46 -24.29 -14.54
C SER A 667 45.42 -22.78 -14.76
N SER A 668 45.05 -22.35 -15.96
CA SER A 668 44.79 -20.95 -16.32
C SER A 668 43.50 -20.41 -15.67
N ARG A 669 43.11 -20.97 -14.51
CA ARG A 669 41.74 -20.92 -13.96
C ARG A 669 41.60 -20.19 -12.62
N ASP A 670 42.68 -19.69 -12.02
CA ASP A 670 42.63 -18.91 -10.78
C ASP A 670 42.93 -17.42 -11.01
N LEU A 671 42.33 -16.82 -12.05
CA LEU A 671 42.17 -15.37 -12.07
C LEU A 671 41.19 -15.00 -10.96
N THR A 672 41.73 -14.79 -9.75
CA THR A 672 41.13 -14.31 -8.50
C THR A 672 39.68 -13.85 -8.67
N LEU A 673 38.80 -14.85 -8.68
CA LEU A 673 37.38 -14.67 -8.90
C LEU A 673 36.88 -13.71 -7.81
N LEU A 674 36.10 -12.71 -8.22
CA LEU A 674 35.30 -11.99 -7.25
C LEU A 674 34.43 -13.03 -6.54
N PRO A 675 34.24 -12.93 -5.20
CA PRO A 675 33.35 -13.83 -4.50
C PRO A 675 32.01 -13.93 -5.23
N GLU A 676 31.49 -15.14 -5.36
CA GLU A 676 30.21 -15.36 -6.03
C GLU A 676 29.12 -14.49 -5.36
N GLY A 677 28.40 -13.71 -6.16
CA GLY A 677 27.38 -12.79 -5.67
C GLY A 677 27.89 -11.42 -5.18
N TYR A 678 29.19 -11.12 -5.30
CA TYR A 678 29.71 -9.79 -4.99
C TYR A 678 29.08 -8.71 -5.89
N MET A 679 28.69 -7.59 -5.28
CA MET A 679 28.11 -6.42 -5.94
C MET A 679 28.82 -5.15 -5.47
N VAL A 680 29.04 -4.21 -6.39
CA VAL A 680 29.51 -2.87 -6.04
C VAL A 680 28.36 -2.10 -5.42
N LEU A 681 28.51 -1.71 -4.16
CA LEU A 681 27.46 -1.02 -3.41
C LEU A 681 27.49 0.49 -3.69
N VAL A 682 26.34 1.03 -4.07
CA VAL A 682 26.11 2.46 -4.25
C VAL A 682 25.05 2.90 -3.23
N PRO A 683 25.45 3.53 -2.11
CA PRO A 683 24.51 4.12 -1.17
C PRO A 683 23.66 5.20 -1.84
N VAL A 684 22.37 5.23 -1.51
CA VAL A 684 21.40 6.22 -1.97
C VAL A 684 20.75 6.85 -0.76
N THR A 685 20.92 8.16 -0.58
CA THR A 685 20.42 8.89 0.59
C THR A 685 19.73 10.19 0.18
N GLY A 686 18.96 10.80 1.08
CA GLY A 686 18.29 12.09 0.84
C GLY A 686 16.77 11.99 0.86
N PRO A 687 16.03 12.97 0.35
CA PRO A 687 14.59 12.90 0.27
C PRO A 687 14.10 12.00 -0.87
N THR A 688 12.89 11.45 -0.73
CA THR A 688 12.29 10.58 -1.77
C THR A 688 12.09 11.32 -3.10
N SER A 689 11.89 12.63 -3.03
CA SER A 689 11.76 13.54 -4.17
C SER A 689 13.08 13.90 -4.86
N ALA A 690 14.23 13.69 -4.21
CA ALA A 690 15.55 14.02 -4.76
C ALA A 690 16.65 13.09 -4.19
N PRO A 691 16.65 11.80 -4.59
CA PRO A 691 17.65 10.84 -4.12
C PRO A 691 19.06 11.24 -4.56
N ARG A 692 20.04 11.05 -3.67
CA ARG A 692 21.47 11.31 -3.91
C ARG A 692 22.24 10.01 -3.91
N TYR A 693 22.96 9.76 -5.00
CA TYR A 693 23.78 8.57 -5.20
C TYR A 693 25.23 8.87 -4.81
N ASP A 694 25.84 8.05 -3.96
CA ASP A 694 27.28 8.15 -3.66
C ASP A 694 28.12 7.48 -4.76
N VAL A 695 28.11 8.09 -5.95
CA VAL A 695 28.85 7.62 -7.11
C VAL A 695 30.37 7.69 -6.87
N ALA A 696 30.83 8.65 -6.05
CA ALA A 696 32.24 8.80 -5.71
C ALA A 696 32.75 7.61 -4.88
N GLY A 697 32.00 7.20 -3.85
CA GLY A 697 32.28 5.99 -3.07
C GLY A 697 32.30 4.74 -3.96
N ALA A 698 31.32 4.60 -4.85
CA ALA A 698 31.25 3.48 -5.80
C ALA A 698 32.44 3.45 -6.78
N ALA A 699 32.82 4.61 -7.32
CA ALA A 699 33.97 4.74 -8.21
C ALA A 699 35.29 4.40 -7.50
N MET A 700 35.44 4.79 -6.23
CA MET A 700 36.59 4.42 -5.41
C MET A 700 36.66 2.90 -5.20
N ARG A 701 35.52 2.25 -4.90
CA ARG A 701 35.42 0.78 -4.78
C ARG A 701 35.78 0.07 -6.08
N LEU A 702 35.31 0.57 -7.22
CA LEU A 702 35.71 0.06 -8.54
C LEU A 702 37.21 0.24 -8.80
N GLY A 703 37.79 1.37 -8.39
CA GLY A 703 39.24 1.60 -8.45
C GLY A 703 40.03 0.59 -7.62
N GLN A 704 39.57 0.30 -6.39
CA GLN A 704 40.17 -0.73 -5.53
C GLN A 704 40.09 -2.13 -6.16
N LEU A 705 38.96 -2.47 -6.77
CA LEU A 705 38.78 -3.73 -7.51
C LEU A 705 39.74 -3.83 -8.71
N GLY A 706 39.86 -2.76 -9.49
CA GLY A 706 40.81 -2.70 -10.61
C GLY A 706 42.26 -2.80 -10.14
N ALA A 707 42.61 -2.16 -9.01
CA ALA A 707 43.92 -2.27 -8.39
C ALA A 707 44.22 -3.70 -7.93
N ARG A 708 43.26 -4.38 -7.29
CA ARG A 708 43.36 -5.79 -6.90
C ARG A 708 43.62 -6.69 -8.10
N GLN A 709 42.84 -6.54 -9.18
CA GLN A 709 43.02 -7.34 -10.40
C GLN A 709 44.40 -7.12 -11.03
N LYS A 710 44.86 -5.86 -11.11
CA LYS A 710 46.20 -5.55 -11.64
C LYS A 710 47.30 -6.10 -10.74
N ALA A 711 47.15 -6.02 -9.41
CA ALA A 711 48.09 -6.57 -8.45
C ALA A 711 48.17 -8.11 -8.56
N ALA A 712 47.03 -8.80 -8.70
CA ALA A 712 46.98 -10.24 -8.93
C ALA A 712 47.69 -10.63 -10.24
N GLN A 713 47.40 -9.94 -11.36
CA GLN A 713 48.08 -10.16 -12.64
C GLN A 713 49.59 -9.87 -12.58
N TRP A 714 50.01 -8.91 -11.76
CA TRP A 714 51.42 -8.61 -11.56
C TRP A 714 52.12 -9.70 -10.74
N ALA A 715 51.48 -10.17 -9.66
CA ALA A 715 51.98 -11.27 -8.84
C ALA A 715 52.13 -12.56 -9.67
N GLU A 716 51.16 -12.88 -10.52
CA GLU A 716 51.22 -14.04 -11.42
C GLU A 716 52.37 -13.92 -12.43
N ARG A 717 52.55 -12.74 -13.05
CA ARG A 717 53.69 -12.50 -13.96
C ARG A 717 55.02 -12.65 -13.25
N ARG A 718 55.11 -12.23 -12.00
CA ARG A 718 56.32 -12.39 -11.18
C ARG A 718 56.57 -13.86 -10.85
N GLN A 719 55.55 -14.62 -10.45
CA GLN A 719 55.66 -16.06 -10.21
C GLN A 719 56.07 -16.83 -11.47
N ARG A 720 55.51 -16.50 -12.64
CA ARG A 720 55.93 -17.10 -13.92
C ARG A 720 57.40 -16.79 -14.24
N LYS A 721 57.83 -15.55 -13.98
CA LYS A 721 59.21 -15.16 -14.20
C LYS A 721 60.17 -15.89 -13.26
N GLU A 722 59.84 -15.97 -11.97
CA GLU A 722 60.63 -16.71 -10.96
C GLU A 722 60.65 -18.22 -11.26
N GLY A 723 59.54 -18.78 -11.77
CA GLY A 723 59.48 -20.17 -12.24
C GLY A 723 60.42 -20.42 -13.43
N HIS A 724 60.40 -19.55 -14.44
CA HIS A 724 61.31 -19.65 -15.58
C HIS A 724 62.78 -19.43 -15.20
N GLU A 725 63.08 -18.55 -14.24
CA GLU A 725 64.44 -18.36 -13.75
C GLU A 725 64.94 -19.59 -12.98
N ARG A 726 64.08 -20.25 -12.20
CA ARG A 726 64.41 -21.52 -11.54
C ARG A 726 64.61 -22.67 -12.54
N GLU A 727 63.71 -22.82 -13.51
CA GLU A 727 63.86 -23.83 -14.57
C GLU A 727 65.09 -23.57 -15.46
N GLY A 728 65.43 -22.30 -15.67
CA GLY A 728 66.63 -21.90 -16.41
C GLY A 728 67.93 -22.18 -15.65
N HIS A 729 67.91 -22.11 -14.31
CA HIS A 729 69.06 -22.47 -13.48
C HIS A 729 69.26 -23.98 -13.40
N GLU A 730 68.18 -24.77 -13.32
CA GLU A 730 68.28 -26.24 -13.28
C GLU A 730 68.67 -26.87 -14.62
N ARG A 731 68.44 -26.20 -15.76
CA ARG A 731 68.92 -26.65 -17.08
C ARG A 731 70.30 -26.10 -17.46
N GLY A 732 70.88 -25.25 -16.61
CA GLY A 732 72.04 -24.41 -16.93
C GLY A 732 73.36 -24.86 -16.31
N ASP A 733 73.51 -26.11 -15.86
CA ASP A 733 74.82 -26.66 -15.50
C ASP A 733 75.49 -27.27 -16.74
N GLY A 734 76.14 -26.44 -17.56
CA GLY A 734 76.99 -26.97 -18.63
C GLY A 734 77.38 -26.06 -19.78
N HIS A 735 77.80 -24.81 -19.57
CA HIS A 735 78.81 -24.19 -20.45
C HIS A 735 79.39 -22.90 -19.86
N ASP A 736 80.68 -22.96 -19.52
CA ASP A 736 81.52 -21.81 -19.24
C ASP A 736 81.68 -20.97 -20.52
N GLY A 737 81.31 -19.70 -20.45
CA GLY A 737 81.38 -18.77 -21.58
C GLY A 737 81.50 -17.33 -21.11
N ASP A 738 82.73 -16.95 -20.80
CA ASP A 738 83.22 -15.60 -20.53
C ASP A 738 82.84 -14.59 -21.63
N GLY A 739 82.41 -13.37 -21.26
CA GLY A 739 82.04 -12.36 -22.25
C GLY A 739 81.26 -11.16 -21.71
N GLY A 740 81.97 -10.04 -21.48
CA GLY A 740 81.50 -8.83 -20.80
C GLY A 740 80.39 -8.02 -21.48
N GLY A 741 79.78 -7.11 -20.70
CA GLY A 741 78.75 -6.20 -21.21
C GLY A 741 77.99 -5.38 -20.16
N SER A 742 78.68 -4.67 -19.27
CA SER A 742 78.06 -3.91 -18.18
C SER A 742 77.99 -2.39 -18.43
N VAL A 743 76.94 -1.83 -19.07
CA VAL A 743 76.61 -0.38 -18.90
C VAL A 743 75.13 0.02 -19.16
N ARG A 744 74.11 -0.76 -18.77
CA ARG A 744 72.69 -0.30 -18.86
C ARG A 744 71.80 -0.56 -17.62
N ARG A 745 72.38 -0.62 -16.41
CA ARG A 745 71.64 -0.92 -15.16
C ARG A 745 71.16 0.28 -14.32
N GLY A 746 71.53 1.52 -14.66
CA GLY A 746 71.30 2.67 -13.76
C GLY A 746 69.85 3.18 -13.65
N LEU A 747 69.02 3.06 -14.70
CA LEU A 747 67.71 3.72 -14.75
C LEU A 747 66.52 2.81 -14.40
N ALA A 748 66.70 1.48 -14.50
CA ALA A 748 65.68 0.50 -14.09
C ALA A 748 65.62 0.29 -12.57
N ALA A 749 66.71 0.59 -11.83
CA ALA A 749 66.77 0.40 -10.38
C ALA A 749 65.96 1.46 -9.60
N GLY A 750 65.85 2.69 -10.11
CA GLY A 750 65.13 3.79 -9.43
C GLY A 750 63.61 3.62 -9.41
N LEU A 751 63.04 3.06 -10.48
CA LEU A 751 61.60 2.75 -10.56
C LEU A 751 61.24 1.48 -9.76
N GLY A 752 62.17 0.52 -9.66
CA GLY A 752 62.00 -0.67 -8.82
C GLY A 752 61.95 -0.36 -7.31
N ALA A 753 62.75 0.61 -6.85
CA ALA A 753 62.77 1.00 -5.43
C ALA A 753 61.47 1.69 -4.98
N LEU A 754 60.85 2.51 -5.85
CA LEU A 754 59.60 3.21 -5.53
C LEU A 754 58.39 2.28 -5.54
N VAL A 755 58.41 1.23 -6.37
CA VAL A 755 57.40 0.16 -6.38
C VAL A 755 57.59 -0.81 -5.20
N ASN A 756 58.82 -1.07 -4.75
CA ASN A 756 59.09 -1.86 -3.54
C ASN A 756 58.81 -1.12 -2.22
N ALA A 757 58.64 0.21 -2.25
CA ALA A 757 58.27 1.02 -1.08
C ALA A 757 56.76 1.03 -0.80
N VAL A 758 55.94 0.57 -1.75
CA VAL A 758 54.51 0.34 -1.54
C VAL A 758 54.36 -1.04 -0.91
N ALA A 759 53.49 -1.17 0.10
CA ALA A 759 53.23 -2.41 0.84
C ALA A 759 53.25 -3.65 -0.07
N PRO A 760 53.80 -4.79 0.39
CA PRO A 760 53.89 -6.00 -0.42
C PRO A 760 52.51 -6.30 -1.03
N PRO A 761 52.39 -6.60 -2.34
CA PRO A 761 51.10 -6.73 -3.01
C PRO A 761 50.10 -7.68 -2.32
N GLN A 762 50.62 -8.62 -1.53
CA GLN A 762 49.82 -9.51 -0.69
C GLN A 762 49.04 -8.76 0.41
N GLU A 763 49.63 -7.76 1.07
CA GLU A 763 48.94 -6.93 2.07
C GLU A 763 47.85 -6.07 1.43
N LEU A 764 48.11 -5.50 0.26
CA LEU A 764 47.11 -4.73 -0.49
C LEU A 764 45.94 -5.63 -0.92
N VAL A 765 46.22 -6.82 -1.45
CA VAL A 765 45.17 -7.79 -1.81
C VAL A 765 44.38 -8.22 -0.58
N ALA A 766 45.04 -8.52 0.54
CA ALA A 766 44.37 -8.89 1.79
C ALA A 766 43.50 -7.76 2.37
N ALA A 767 43.97 -6.52 2.30
CA ALA A 767 43.20 -5.36 2.73
C ALA A 767 41.95 -5.15 1.85
N ILE A 768 42.08 -5.30 0.54
CA ILE A 768 40.95 -5.22 -0.40
C ILE A 768 40.00 -6.40 -0.16
N ASP A 769 40.50 -7.62 0.03
CA ASP A 769 39.68 -8.80 0.32
C ASP A 769 38.85 -8.63 1.60
N THR A 770 39.43 -8.02 2.63
CA THR A 770 38.71 -7.70 3.87
C THR A 770 37.52 -6.76 3.61
N VAL A 771 37.74 -5.73 2.78
CA VAL A 771 36.67 -4.81 2.36
C VAL A 771 35.61 -5.51 1.51
N LEU A 772 36.02 -6.39 0.58
CA LEU A 772 35.09 -7.15 -0.26
C LEU A 772 34.23 -8.10 0.55
N GLN A 773 34.80 -8.75 1.57
CA GLN A 773 34.05 -9.61 2.49
C GLN A 773 33.05 -8.80 3.33
N GLU A 774 33.43 -7.60 3.78
CA GLU A 774 32.53 -6.70 4.50
C GLU A 774 31.38 -6.21 3.60
N ASP A 775 31.67 -5.81 2.36
CA ASP A 775 30.64 -5.41 1.40
C ASP A 775 29.72 -6.61 1.06
N LEU A 776 30.26 -7.83 0.90
CA LEU A 776 29.48 -9.05 0.67
C LEU A 776 28.52 -9.35 1.85
N ARG A 777 28.96 -9.14 3.10
CA ARG A 777 28.11 -9.30 4.30
C ARG A 777 26.96 -8.31 4.36
N ARG A 778 27.08 -7.16 3.70
CA ARG A 778 26.03 -6.12 3.62
C ARG A 778 25.01 -6.41 2.53
N VAL A 779 25.30 -7.30 1.59
CA VAL A 779 24.35 -7.73 0.56
C VAL A 779 23.36 -8.72 1.17
N PRO A 780 22.07 -8.36 1.31
CA PRO A 780 21.07 -9.32 1.77
C PRO A 780 20.96 -10.50 0.80
N PRO A 781 20.63 -11.72 1.28
CA PRO A 781 20.39 -12.86 0.40
C PRO A 781 19.19 -12.57 -0.52
N PRO A 782 19.16 -13.16 -1.73
CA PRO A 782 18.00 -13.05 -2.62
C PRO A 782 16.78 -13.68 -1.95
N LEU A 783 15.59 -13.17 -2.30
CA LEU A 783 14.35 -13.73 -1.77
C LEU A 783 14.15 -15.16 -2.28
N PRO A 784 13.69 -16.09 -1.42
CA PRO A 784 13.40 -17.44 -1.87
C PRO A 784 12.30 -17.40 -2.94
N PRO A 785 12.36 -18.31 -3.93
CA PRO A 785 11.31 -18.44 -4.92
C PRO A 785 9.99 -18.71 -4.22
N LEU A 786 8.89 -18.16 -4.75
CA LEU A 786 7.57 -18.60 -4.32
C LEU A 786 7.45 -20.10 -4.65
N PRO A 787 7.00 -20.94 -3.70
CA PRO A 787 6.76 -22.35 -3.99
C PRO A 787 5.77 -22.43 -5.16
N SER A 788 6.12 -23.20 -6.19
CA SER A 788 5.45 -23.27 -7.50
C SER A 788 4.00 -23.82 -7.49
N GLY A 789 3.35 -23.87 -6.34
CA GLY A 789 1.93 -24.17 -6.15
C GLY A 789 1.15 -23.09 -5.38
N ARG A 790 1.79 -21.99 -4.96
CA ARG A 790 1.10 -20.79 -4.49
C ARG A 790 1.02 -19.80 -5.64
N SER A 791 0.13 -20.08 -6.58
CA SER A 791 -0.45 -19.04 -7.44
C SER A 791 -1.03 -17.97 -6.51
N VAL A 792 -0.48 -16.76 -6.52
CA VAL A 792 -1.09 -15.59 -5.87
C VAL A 792 -2.25 -15.19 -6.77
N ALA A 793 -3.31 -15.99 -6.71
CA ALA A 793 -4.56 -15.73 -7.43
C ALA A 793 -5.30 -14.59 -6.74
#